data_AF-A0A8C9JE46-F1
#
_entry.id   AF-A0A8C9JE46-F1
#
_cell.length_a   1.000
_cell.length_b   1.000
_cell.length_c   1.000
_cell.angle_alpha   90.00
_cell.angle_beta   90.00
_cell.angle_gamma   90.00
#
_symmetry.space_group_name_H-M   'P 1'
#
loop_
_entity.id
_entity.type
_entity.pdbx_description
1 polymer ?
#
loop_
_entity_poly.entity_id
_entity_poly.type
_entity_poly.pdbx_seq_one_letter_code
_entity_poly.pdbx_strand_id
1 'polypeptide(L)'
;MATPSAAFEALMNGVTSWDVPEDAIPCELLLIGEASFPVMVNDMGQVLIAASSYGRGRLVVVSHEDYLVEAQLTPFLLNAVGWLCSSPGAPIGIHPSLAPLAKILEGSGVEAKIEPEVKDSLGVYCIDAYNETMTEKLVKFMKRGGGLLIGGQAWDWANQGDDERVLFTFPGNLVTSVAGVYFTDNKGDTSFFKVSKKMPKIPVLVSCEDDLSEDRDELLHGISELDISNSDCFPSQLLVHGALAFPLGLDSYHGCVIAAARYGRGRVVVTGHKVLFTVGKLGPFLLNAVRWLDGGRRGKIVVQTELRTLSGLLAVGGIDTSIEPHLTSDASVYCFEPVSDVGVKELQEFVAEGGGLFVGAQAWWWAFKNPGVSPLARFPGNLLLNPFGISITSQSLNPGPFRTPKAGIRTYHFRSTLAEFQVIMGRKRGNVEKGWLAKLGPDGAAFLQIPAEEIPAYMSVHRLLRKLLSRYRLPVATRENPVINDCCRGAMLSLATGLAHSGSDLSLLVPEIEDMYSSPYLRPSESPITVDVNCNNPGTRYCWMSTGLYIPGRQIIEVSLPEAAASADLKIQIGCHTDDLTRASKLFRGPLVINRCCLDKPTKSITCLWGGLLYIIVPQSSKLGSVPITVKGAVHAPYYKLGETSQEEWKRRIQENPGPWGELATDNIILTVPTANLRTLENPEPLLRLWDEVMQAVARLGAEPFPLRLPQRIVADVQISVGWMHAGYPIMCHLESVQELINEKLIRTKGLWGPVHELGRNQQRQEWEFPPHTTEATCNLWCVYVHETVLGIPRGRANIALWPPVREKRVRIYLGKGPNVKNWNAWTALETYLQLQEAFGWEPFIRLFTEYRNQTNLPTDNVDKMNLWVKMFSHQVQKNLAPFFEAWAWPIQKEVATSLAYLPEWKENIMKLYLLTQM
;
A
#
# COMPACT_ATOMS: atom_id res chain seq x y z
N MET A 1 1.78 -25.57 -19.44
CA MET A 1 2.90 -25.04 -20.25
C MET A 1 4.18 -25.34 -19.51
N ALA A 2 5.31 -25.51 -20.22
CA ALA A 2 6.62 -25.53 -19.59
C ALA A 2 6.89 -24.18 -18.90
N THR A 3 7.68 -24.18 -17.82
CA THR A 3 8.15 -22.92 -17.20
C THR A 3 9.00 -22.13 -18.20
N PRO A 4 9.09 -20.79 -18.11
CA PRO A 4 9.97 -20.00 -18.97
C PRO A 4 11.42 -20.50 -19.00
N SER A 5 11.93 -20.98 -17.86
CA SER A 5 13.27 -21.57 -17.78
C SER A 5 13.40 -22.86 -18.60
N ALA A 6 12.42 -23.77 -18.51
CA ALA A 6 12.42 -25.00 -19.30
C ALA A 6 12.19 -24.74 -20.80
N ALA A 7 11.37 -23.73 -21.13
CA ALA A 7 11.18 -23.29 -22.50
C ALA A 7 12.47 -22.70 -23.09
N PHE A 8 13.20 -21.88 -22.32
CA PHE A 8 14.51 -21.37 -22.70
C PHE A 8 15.51 -22.51 -22.94
N GLU A 9 15.58 -23.51 -22.06
CA GLU A 9 16.46 -24.68 -22.25
C GLU A 9 16.13 -25.46 -23.52
N ALA A 10 14.84 -25.64 -23.82
CA ALA A 10 14.40 -26.29 -25.05
C ALA A 10 14.82 -25.50 -26.31
N LEU A 11 14.69 -24.17 -26.29
CA LEU A 11 15.08 -23.30 -27.40
C LEU A 11 16.61 -23.26 -27.61
N MET A 12 17.38 -23.34 -26.54
CA MET A 12 18.85 -23.23 -26.56
C MET A 12 19.57 -24.58 -26.72
N ASN A 13 18.85 -25.70 -26.84
CA ASN A 13 19.45 -27.02 -26.91
C ASN A 13 20.40 -27.17 -28.12
N GLY A 14 21.69 -27.41 -27.88
CA GLY A 14 22.69 -27.56 -28.94
C GLY A 14 23.10 -26.26 -29.65
N VAL A 15 22.58 -25.10 -29.25
CA VAL A 15 23.02 -23.80 -29.76
C VAL A 15 24.36 -23.44 -29.12
N THR A 16 25.39 -23.18 -29.94
CA THR A 16 26.78 -22.95 -29.48
C THR A 16 27.37 -21.61 -29.91
N SER A 17 26.86 -21.00 -30.98
CA SER A 17 27.18 -19.65 -31.46
C SER A 17 25.92 -18.94 -31.97
N TRP A 18 26.02 -17.62 -32.13
CA TRP A 18 25.03 -16.77 -32.79
C TRP A 18 25.72 -16.12 -33.99
N ASP A 19 25.87 -16.89 -35.06
CA ASP A 19 26.47 -16.42 -36.31
C ASP A 19 25.35 -15.84 -37.18
N VAL A 20 25.15 -14.54 -37.08
CA VAL A 20 24.09 -13.78 -37.79
C VAL A 20 24.71 -12.92 -38.89
N PRO A 21 23.95 -12.55 -39.94
CA PRO A 21 24.45 -11.71 -41.02
C PRO A 21 24.89 -10.32 -40.52
N GLU A 22 26.05 -9.82 -40.96
CA GLU A 22 26.59 -8.52 -40.52
C GLU A 22 25.70 -7.33 -40.92
N ASP A 23 25.04 -7.42 -42.08
CA ASP A 23 24.19 -6.36 -42.63
C ASP A 23 22.75 -6.36 -42.08
N ALA A 24 22.35 -7.43 -41.38
CA ALA A 24 21.02 -7.59 -40.81
C ALA A 24 20.95 -6.95 -39.41
N ILE A 25 20.68 -5.65 -39.36
CA ILE A 25 20.68 -4.88 -38.10
C ILE A 25 19.31 -5.00 -37.41
N PRO A 26 19.21 -5.65 -36.24
CA PRO A 26 17.93 -5.85 -35.57
C PRO A 26 17.42 -4.59 -34.87
N CYS A 27 16.14 -4.57 -34.48
CA CYS A 27 15.65 -3.67 -33.41
C CYS A 27 15.80 -4.31 -32.01
N GLU A 28 15.70 -3.50 -30.96
CA GLU A 28 15.50 -4.02 -29.60
C GLU A 28 14.03 -4.44 -29.38
N LEU A 29 13.82 -5.58 -28.70
CA LEU A 29 12.50 -6.06 -28.31
C LEU A 29 12.15 -5.62 -26.88
N LEU A 30 10.94 -5.09 -26.70
CA LEU A 30 10.36 -4.80 -25.40
C LEU A 30 9.51 -5.98 -24.91
N LEU A 31 9.76 -6.43 -23.67
CA LEU A 31 9.06 -7.53 -23.02
C LEU A 31 8.31 -7.05 -21.78
N ILE A 32 6.98 -7.15 -21.81
CA ILE A 32 6.10 -6.79 -20.69
C ILE A 32 5.15 -7.92 -20.26
N GLY A 33 4.96 -8.94 -21.09
CA GLY A 33 4.02 -10.03 -20.81
C GLY A 33 4.53 -10.97 -19.72
N GLU A 34 3.63 -11.53 -18.91
CA GLU A 34 4.02 -12.43 -17.82
C GLU A 34 4.72 -13.71 -18.30
N ALA A 35 4.34 -14.22 -19.47
CA ALA A 35 4.95 -15.38 -20.10
C ALA A 35 6.17 -15.04 -20.98
N SER A 36 6.45 -13.75 -21.20
CA SER A 36 7.50 -13.31 -22.12
C SER A 36 8.88 -13.44 -21.48
N PHE A 37 9.85 -13.98 -22.24
CA PHE A 37 11.23 -14.11 -21.79
C PHE A 37 12.24 -13.92 -22.93
N PRO A 38 13.44 -13.40 -22.61
CA PRO A 38 14.51 -13.25 -23.58
C PRO A 38 15.17 -14.60 -23.90
N VAL A 39 15.54 -14.77 -25.17
CA VAL A 39 16.28 -15.93 -25.70
C VAL A 39 17.68 -15.50 -26.11
N MET A 40 17.78 -14.45 -26.93
CA MET A 40 19.05 -13.85 -27.36
C MET A 40 19.13 -12.41 -26.88
N VAL A 41 20.26 -12.08 -26.24
CA VAL A 41 20.55 -10.76 -25.71
C VAL A 41 21.98 -10.39 -26.10
N ASN A 42 22.20 -9.18 -26.60
CA ASN A 42 23.54 -8.70 -26.96
C ASN A 42 24.34 -8.23 -25.72
N ASP A 43 25.59 -7.83 -25.92
CA ASP A 43 26.46 -7.39 -24.81
C ASP A 43 26.01 -6.07 -24.15
N MET A 44 25.18 -5.28 -24.85
CA MET A 44 24.54 -4.08 -24.30
C MET A 44 23.32 -4.41 -23.42
N GLY A 45 22.85 -5.66 -23.43
CA GLY A 45 21.69 -6.12 -22.69
C GLY A 45 20.37 -6.01 -23.46
N GLN A 46 20.40 -5.61 -24.73
CA GLN A 46 19.21 -5.50 -25.58
C GLN A 46 18.71 -6.89 -25.98
N VAL A 47 17.39 -7.09 -25.92
CA VAL A 47 16.76 -8.36 -26.30
C VAL A 47 16.51 -8.38 -27.80
N LEU A 48 17.02 -9.40 -28.49
CA LEU A 48 16.92 -9.53 -29.95
C LEU A 48 16.07 -10.75 -30.38
N ILE A 49 16.02 -11.78 -29.54
CA ILE A 49 15.07 -12.88 -29.72
C ILE A 49 14.35 -13.07 -28.40
N ALA A 50 13.03 -13.19 -28.48
CA ALA A 50 12.18 -13.44 -27.34
C ALA A 50 11.18 -14.55 -27.63
N ALA A 51 10.68 -15.17 -26.58
CA ALA A 51 9.60 -16.14 -26.67
C ALA A 51 8.52 -15.81 -25.63
N SER A 52 7.29 -16.21 -25.92
CA SER A 52 6.13 -15.99 -25.06
C SER A 52 5.03 -17.00 -25.37
N SER A 53 3.86 -16.81 -24.76
CA SER A 53 2.64 -17.55 -25.05
C SER A 53 1.42 -16.64 -25.02
N TYR A 54 0.39 -17.01 -25.79
CA TYR A 54 -0.91 -16.35 -25.77
C TYR A 54 -2.03 -17.38 -25.94
N GLY A 55 -3.06 -17.32 -25.09
CA GLY A 55 -4.07 -18.37 -24.99
C GLY A 55 -3.43 -19.74 -24.73
N ARG A 56 -3.56 -20.67 -25.69
CA ARG A 56 -2.92 -21.99 -25.64
C ARG A 56 -1.67 -22.10 -26.53
N GLY A 57 -1.41 -21.11 -27.36
CA GLY A 57 -0.32 -21.11 -28.35
C GLY A 57 0.99 -20.61 -27.79
N ARG A 58 2.03 -20.69 -28.63
CA ARG A 58 3.41 -20.28 -28.33
C ARG A 58 3.90 -19.33 -29.39
N LEU A 59 4.81 -18.44 -29.01
CA LEU A 59 5.34 -17.39 -29.87
C LEU A 59 6.86 -17.33 -29.73
N VAL A 60 7.57 -17.25 -30.85
CA VAL A 60 8.97 -16.84 -30.92
C VAL A 60 9.05 -15.62 -31.83
N VAL A 61 9.65 -14.55 -31.32
CA VAL A 61 9.81 -13.27 -32.01
C VAL A 61 11.29 -13.02 -32.23
N VAL A 62 11.67 -12.73 -33.47
CA VAL A 62 13.03 -12.46 -33.89
C VAL A 62 13.10 -11.04 -34.42
N SER A 63 14.00 -10.22 -33.88
CA SER A 63 14.08 -8.78 -34.17
C SER A 63 14.62 -8.40 -35.56
N HIS A 64 14.77 -9.39 -36.44
CA HIS A 64 15.11 -9.22 -37.86
C HIS A 64 14.67 -10.48 -38.63
N GLU A 65 14.02 -10.30 -39.78
CA GLU A 65 13.51 -11.38 -40.62
C GLU A 65 14.63 -12.22 -41.26
N ASP A 66 15.76 -11.60 -41.63
CA ASP A 66 16.90 -12.32 -42.24
C ASP A 66 17.49 -13.40 -41.31
N TYR A 67 17.35 -13.26 -40.00
CA TYR A 67 17.78 -14.29 -39.06
C TYR A 67 16.94 -15.57 -39.21
N LEU A 68 15.70 -15.48 -39.67
CA LEU A 68 14.84 -16.65 -39.93
C LEU A 68 15.25 -17.42 -41.17
N VAL A 69 16.10 -16.87 -42.03
CA VAL A 69 16.56 -17.50 -43.27
C VAL A 69 18.07 -17.75 -43.27
N GLU A 70 18.75 -17.54 -42.14
CA GLU A 70 20.19 -17.79 -42.02
C GLU A 70 20.47 -19.26 -41.67
N ALA A 71 21.27 -19.93 -42.50
CA ALA A 71 21.58 -21.34 -42.37
C ALA A 71 22.42 -21.63 -41.11
N GLN A 72 23.24 -20.69 -40.64
CA GLN A 72 24.02 -20.89 -39.41
C GLN A 72 23.14 -20.93 -38.16
N LEU A 73 21.92 -20.40 -38.21
CA LEU A 73 20.96 -20.46 -37.10
C LEU A 73 20.08 -21.72 -37.10
N THR A 74 20.34 -22.68 -38.00
CA THR A 74 19.56 -23.93 -38.13
C THR A 74 19.31 -24.64 -36.78
N PRO A 75 20.29 -24.83 -35.87
CA PRO A 75 20.04 -25.48 -34.59
C PRO A 75 18.96 -24.77 -33.76
N PHE A 76 18.99 -23.45 -33.72
CA PHE A 76 18.00 -22.65 -33.03
C PHE A 76 16.63 -22.69 -33.73
N LEU A 77 16.60 -22.54 -35.06
CA LEU A 77 15.35 -22.55 -35.83
C LEU A 77 14.60 -23.88 -35.70
N LEU A 78 15.31 -25.01 -35.69
CA LEU A 78 14.72 -26.33 -35.44
C LEU A 78 14.13 -26.44 -34.04
N ASN A 79 14.87 -25.97 -33.02
CA ASN A 79 14.36 -25.95 -31.65
C ASN A 79 13.13 -25.04 -31.52
N ALA A 80 13.14 -23.87 -32.17
CA ALA A 80 12.03 -22.93 -32.16
C ALA A 80 10.78 -23.56 -32.79
N VAL A 81 10.87 -24.11 -34.00
CA VAL A 81 9.74 -24.77 -34.68
C VAL A 81 9.26 -26.00 -33.88
N GLY A 82 10.18 -26.81 -33.35
CA GLY A 82 9.85 -27.96 -32.52
C GLY A 82 9.14 -27.57 -31.22
N TRP A 83 9.60 -26.50 -30.56
CA TRP A 83 8.97 -25.98 -29.35
C TRP A 83 7.62 -25.30 -29.63
N LEU A 84 7.47 -24.61 -30.77
CA LEU A 84 6.22 -24.01 -31.19
C LEU A 84 5.15 -25.06 -31.52
N CYS A 85 5.56 -26.22 -32.03
CA CYS A 85 4.68 -27.32 -32.39
C CYS A 85 4.13 -28.04 -31.14
N SER A 86 2.96 -27.63 -30.68
CA SER A 86 2.30 -28.26 -29.52
C SER A 86 1.63 -29.60 -29.86
N SER A 87 1.43 -29.89 -31.15
CA SER A 87 0.79 -31.11 -31.65
C SER A 87 1.76 -31.85 -32.59
N PRO A 88 2.49 -32.88 -32.10
CA PRO A 88 3.45 -33.61 -32.92
C PRO A 88 2.84 -34.12 -34.23
N GLY A 89 3.52 -33.87 -35.36
CA GLY A 89 3.06 -34.27 -36.70
C GLY A 89 2.07 -33.30 -37.35
N ALA A 90 1.66 -32.22 -36.69
CA ALA A 90 0.88 -31.17 -37.34
C ALA A 90 1.72 -30.44 -38.41
N PRO A 91 1.14 -30.08 -39.57
CA PRO A 91 1.88 -29.43 -40.64
C PRO A 91 2.46 -28.07 -40.23
N ILE A 92 3.65 -27.76 -40.75
CA ILE A 92 4.31 -26.46 -40.60
C ILE A 92 4.07 -25.65 -41.88
N GLY A 93 3.45 -24.48 -41.73
CA GLY A 93 3.24 -23.54 -42.83
C GLY A 93 4.27 -22.41 -42.80
N ILE A 94 4.79 -22.02 -43.96
CA ILE A 94 5.75 -20.93 -44.12
C ILE A 94 5.19 -19.94 -45.12
N HIS A 95 5.07 -18.69 -44.72
CA HIS A 95 4.66 -17.62 -45.62
C HIS A 95 5.70 -17.42 -46.74
N PRO A 96 5.30 -17.10 -47.98
CA PRO A 96 6.23 -16.90 -49.11
C PRO A 96 7.39 -15.93 -48.85
N SER A 97 7.22 -14.95 -47.96
CA SER A 97 8.31 -14.02 -47.60
C SER A 97 9.48 -14.69 -46.86
N LEU A 98 9.26 -15.83 -46.22
CA LEU A 98 10.29 -16.64 -45.58
C LEU A 98 10.55 -17.94 -46.36
N ALA A 99 10.32 -17.98 -47.67
CA ALA A 99 10.50 -19.18 -48.48
C ALA A 99 11.86 -19.91 -48.29
N PRO A 100 13.00 -19.23 -48.08
CA PRO A 100 14.26 -19.92 -47.80
C PRO A 100 14.25 -20.77 -46.51
N LEU A 101 13.46 -20.40 -45.49
CA LEU A 101 13.33 -21.19 -44.25
C LEU A 101 12.80 -22.60 -44.52
N ALA A 102 11.93 -22.78 -45.53
CA ALA A 102 11.42 -24.09 -45.90
C ALA A 102 12.56 -25.06 -46.26
N LYS A 103 13.55 -24.56 -47.03
CA LYS A 103 14.71 -25.36 -47.44
C LYS A 103 15.60 -25.73 -46.26
N ILE A 104 15.75 -24.83 -45.27
CA ILE A 104 16.53 -25.08 -44.05
C ILE A 104 15.89 -26.20 -43.22
N LEU A 105 14.56 -26.14 -43.05
CA LEU A 105 13.81 -27.16 -42.31
C LEU A 105 13.80 -28.51 -43.04
N GLU A 106 13.54 -28.51 -44.34
CA GLU A 106 13.56 -29.73 -45.18
C GLU A 106 14.93 -30.40 -45.19
N GLY A 107 16.01 -29.61 -45.30
CA GLY A 107 17.39 -30.10 -45.23
C GLY A 107 17.74 -30.77 -43.90
N SER A 108 16.94 -30.52 -42.86
CA SER A 108 17.07 -31.10 -41.52
C SER A 108 16.01 -32.16 -41.21
N GLY A 109 15.21 -32.57 -42.21
CA GLY A 109 14.20 -33.63 -42.08
C GLY A 109 12.84 -33.18 -41.52
N VAL A 110 12.56 -31.88 -41.48
CA VAL A 110 11.27 -31.32 -41.02
C VAL A 110 10.44 -30.91 -42.24
N GLU A 111 9.29 -31.55 -42.46
CA GLU A 111 8.39 -31.23 -43.58
C GLU A 111 7.69 -29.88 -43.33
N ALA A 112 7.92 -28.90 -44.20
CA ALA A 112 7.28 -27.59 -44.17
C ALA A 112 6.70 -27.25 -45.54
N LYS A 113 5.59 -26.50 -45.57
CA LYS A 113 4.88 -26.15 -46.81
C LYS A 113 4.79 -24.64 -46.95
N ILE A 114 5.06 -24.14 -48.16
CA ILE A 114 4.81 -22.74 -48.48
C ILE A 114 3.30 -22.50 -48.50
N GLU A 115 2.82 -21.65 -47.61
CA GLU A 115 1.41 -21.34 -47.41
C GLU A 115 1.24 -19.83 -47.25
N PRO A 116 0.53 -19.14 -48.18
CA PRO A 116 0.37 -17.69 -48.13
C PRO A 116 -0.58 -17.21 -47.03
N GLU A 117 -1.40 -18.09 -46.48
CA GLU A 117 -2.28 -17.79 -45.36
C GLU A 117 -2.18 -18.83 -44.24
N VAL A 118 -2.40 -18.38 -43.01
CA VAL A 118 -2.52 -19.28 -41.86
C VAL A 118 -3.85 -20.05 -41.93
N LYS A 119 -3.77 -21.38 -41.78
CA LYS A 119 -4.92 -22.30 -41.76
C LYS A 119 -5.07 -22.93 -40.37
N ASP A 120 -6.31 -23.23 -39.98
CA ASP A 120 -6.63 -23.88 -38.69
C ASP A 120 -5.98 -25.27 -38.54
N SER A 121 -5.61 -25.93 -39.63
CA SER A 121 -4.96 -27.25 -39.61
C SER A 121 -3.46 -27.22 -39.33
N LEU A 122 -2.82 -26.05 -39.35
CA LEU A 122 -1.38 -25.93 -39.11
C LEU A 122 -1.06 -26.07 -37.62
N GLY A 123 0.09 -26.67 -37.32
CA GLY A 123 0.65 -26.67 -35.96
C GLY A 123 1.52 -25.44 -35.70
N VAL A 124 2.28 -25.03 -36.71
CA VAL A 124 3.19 -23.88 -36.67
C VAL A 124 3.03 -23.07 -37.95
N TYR A 125 3.11 -21.74 -37.82
CA TYR A 125 3.14 -20.81 -38.94
C TYR A 125 4.32 -19.85 -38.80
N CYS A 126 5.12 -19.71 -39.86
CA CYS A 126 6.28 -18.82 -39.90
C CYS A 126 6.03 -17.67 -40.88
N ILE A 127 6.20 -16.43 -40.46
CA ILE A 127 5.95 -15.23 -41.29
C ILE A 127 6.87 -14.07 -40.91
N ASP A 128 7.08 -13.11 -41.81
CA ASP A 128 7.65 -11.81 -41.44
C ASP A 128 6.66 -10.95 -40.62
N ALA A 129 7.12 -9.80 -40.14
CA ALA A 129 6.35 -8.91 -39.29
C ALA A 129 5.63 -7.77 -40.03
N TYR A 130 5.53 -7.81 -41.36
CA TYR A 130 5.05 -6.66 -42.16
C TYR A 130 3.62 -6.83 -42.70
N ASN A 131 2.97 -7.97 -42.45
CA ASN A 131 1.64 -8.26 -42.99
C ASN A 131 0.49 -7.91 -42.01
N GLU A 132 -0.06 -6.71 -42.16
CA GLU A 132 -1.19 -6.23 -41.34
C GLU A 132 -2.48 -7.03 -41.57
N THR A 133 -2.74 -7.47 -42.81
CA THR A 133 -4.02 -8.11 -43.17
C THR A 133 -4.23 -9.47 -42.52
N MET A 134 -3.16 -10.12 -42.04
CA MET A 134 -3.21 -11.41 -41.36
C MET A 134 -3.45 -11.31 -39.85
N THR A 135 -3.50 -10.10 -39.28
CA THR A 135 -3.48 -9.86 -37.82
C THR A 135 -4.50 -10.69 -37.05
N GLU A 136 -5.79 -10.59 -37.39
CA GLU A 136 -6.84 -11.32 -36.67
C GLU A 136 -6.69 -12.84 -36.78
N LYS A 137 -6.29 -13.33 -37.96
CA LYS A 137 -6.12 -14.76 -38.21
C LYS A 137 -4.98 -15.32 -37.35
N LEU A 138 -3.86 -14.60 -37.23
CA LEU A 138 -2.71 -15.00 -36.41
C LEU A 138 -3.03 -14.99 -34.91
N VAL A 139 -3.70 -13.94 -34.42
CA VAL A 139 -4.10 -13.87 -33.00
C VAL A 139 -5.06 -15.01 -32.65
N LYS A 140 -6.06 -15.29 -33.50
CA LYS A 140 -6.99 -16.42 -33.32
C LYS A 140 -6.27 -17.77 -33.37
N PHE A 141 -5.31 -17.94 -34.29
CA PHE A 141 -4.48 -19.13 -34.42
C PHE A 141 -3.67 -19.40 -33.14
N MET A 142 -2.94 -18.40 -32.63
CA MET A 142 -2.21 -18.51 -31.36
C MET A 142 -3.15 -18.82 -30.19
N LYS A 143 -4.24 -18.07 -30.04
CA LYS A 143 -5.21 -18.27 -28.95
C LYS A 143 -5.70 -19.72 -28.86
N ARG A 144 -5.93 -20.36 -30.02
CA ARG A 144 -6.42 -21.74 -30.12
C ARG A 144 -5.35 -22.80 -29.85
N GLY A 145 -4.06 -22.50 -29.92
CA GLY A 145 -2.97 -23.44 -29.66
C GLY A 145 -1.87 -23.47 -30.73
N GLY A 146 -1.98 -22.67 -31.79
CA GLY A 146 -0.98 -22.60 -32.85
C GLY A 146 0.33 -21.99 -32.38
N GLY A 147 1.44 -22.43 -32.99
CA GLY A 147 2.77 -21.86 -32.77
C GLY A 147 3.12 -20.82 -33.83
N LEU A 148 3.52 -19.61 -33.43
CA LEU A 148 3.94 -18.54 -34.35
C LEU A 148 5.44 -18.27 -34.24
N LEU A 149 6.13 -18.33 -35.37
CA LEU A 149 7.50 -17.82 -35.54
C LEU A 149 7.42 -16.56 -36.40
N ILE A 150 7.81 -15.41 -35.85
CA ILE A 150 7.68 -14.13 -36.54
C ILE A 150 8.96 -13.32 -36.45
N GLY A 151 9.36 -12.72 -37.58
CA GLY A 151 10.60 -11.96 -37.69
C GLY A 151 10.42 -10.63 -38.40
N GLY A 152 11.06 -9.57 -37.91
CA GLY A 152 11.01 -8.26 -38.55
C GLY A 152 11.83 -7.22 -37.81
N GLN A 153 12.12 -6.10 -38.48
CA GLN A 153 12.84 -4.98 -37.87
C GLN A 153 12.02 -3.68 -37.93
N ALA A 154 11.58 -3.21 -36.76
CA ALA A 154 10.70 -2.04 -36.71
C ALA A 154 11.45 -0.69 -36.77
N TRP A 155 12.74 -0.65 -36.39
CA TRP A 155 13.55 0.56 -36.41
C TRP A 155 13.79 1.09 -37.84
N ASP A 156 14.07 0.20 -38.80
CA ASP A 156 14.26 0.59 -40.20
C ASP A 156 12.92 0.93 -40.85
N TRP A 157 11.87 0.15 -40.55
CA TRP A 157 10.50 0.45 -40.97
C TRP A 157 10.06 1.87 -40.56
N ALA A 158 10.36 2.28 -39.33
CA ALA A 158 10.05 3.60 -38.82
C ALA A 158 10.74 4.73 -39.61
N ASN A 159 11.97 4.50 -40.06
CA ASN A 159 12.72 5.48 -40.86
C ASN A 159 12.21 5.61 -42.30
N GLN A 160 11.42 4.64 -42.78
CA GLN A 160 10.88 4.61 -44.15
C GLN A 160 9.46 5.19 -44.27
N GLY A 161 8.74 5.32 -43.14
CA GLY A 161 7.35 5.79 -43.10
C GLY A 161 7.18 7.20 -42.50
N ASP A 162 5.95 7.70 -42.54
CA ASP A 162 5.52 8.94 -41.88
C ASP A 162 4.93 8.69 -40.47
N ASP A 163 4.88 7.43 -40.00
CA ASP A 163 4.24 7.03 -38.74
C ASP A 163 5.27 6.87 -37.62
N GLU A 164 5.23 7.78 -36.66
CA GLU A 164 6.19 7.86 -35.55
C GLU A 164 5.87 6.88 -34.40
N ARG A 165 4.75 6.13 -34.44
CA ARG A 165 4.25 5.33 -33.30
C ARG A 165 4.43 3.82 -33.41
N VAL A 166 5.68 3.43 -33.60
CA VAL A 166 6.10 2.04 -33.87
C VAL A 166 5.47 1.00 -32.93
N LEU A 167 5.37 1.28 -31.63
CA LEU A 167 4.83 0.29 -30.68
C LEU A 167 3.37 -0.08 -30.96
N PHE A 168 2.59 0.83 -31.57
CA PHE A 168 1.16 0.65 -31.77
C PHE A 168 0.75 0.49 -33.24
N THR A 169 1.61 0.88 -34.18
CA THR A 169 1.28 0.89 -35.62
C THR A 169 2.09 -0.11 -36.44
N PHE A 170 3.24 -0.57 -35.96
CA PHE A 170 4.02 -1.60 -36.65
C PHE A 170 3.20 -2.90 -36.80
N PRO A 171 3.04 -3.48 -38.02
CA PRO A 171 2.15 -4.63 -38.22
C PRO A 171 2.49 -5.85 -37.35
N GLY A 172 3.77 -6.10 -37.08
CA GLY A 172 4.22 -7.15 -36.17
C GLY A 172 3.67 -6.97 -34.76
N ASN A 173 3.66 -5.73 -34.26
CA ASN A 173 3.15 -5.40 -32.94
C ASN A 173 1.63 -5.59 -32.84
N LEU A 174 0.87 -5.50 -33.95
CA LEU A 174 -0.56 -5.83 -33.94
C LEU A 174 -0.83 -7.31 -33.63
N VAL A 175 0.18 -8.16 -33.81
CA VAL A 175 0.11 -9.61 -33.54
C VAL A 175 0.84 -9.99 -32.26
N THR A 176 2.09 -9.57 -32.07
CA THR A 176 2.94 -10.05 -30.96
C THR A 176 2.63 -9.39 -29.63
N SER A 177 2.06 -8.17 -29.64
CA SER A 177 1.76 -7.40 -28.43
C SER A 177 0.78 -8.11 -27.50
N VAL A 178 -0.14 -8.94 -28.01
CA VAL A 178 -1.09 -9.72 -27.20
C VAL A 178 -0.38 -10.69 -26.25
N ALA A 179 0.82 -11.14 -26.64
CA ALA A 179 1.71 -11.98 -25.84
C ALA A 179 2.75 -11.16 -25.06
N GLY A 180 2.64 -9.83 -25.08
CA GLY A 180 3.50 -8.89 -24.38
C GLY A 180 4.92 -8.75 -24.93
N VAL A 181 5.11 -8.99 -26.24
CA VAL A 181 6.39 -8.80 -26.95
C VAL A 181 6.20 -7.75 -28.04
N TYR A 182 7.05 -6.73 -28.05
CA TYR A 182 6.97 -5.61 -28.98
C TYR A 182 8.32 -5.39 -29.68
N PHE A 183 8.26 -5.13 -30.98
CA PHE A 183 9.34 -4.53 -31.74
C PHE A 183 9.38 -3.04 -31.44
N THR A 184 10.58 -2.48 -31.23
CA THR A 184 10.76 -1.05 -30.96
C THR A 184 11.48 -0.35 -32.12
N ASP A 185 11.45 0.97 -32.10
CA ASP A 185 12.23 1.85 -32.98
C ASP A 185 13.72 1.94 -32.56
N ASN A 186 14.10 1.34 -31.44
CA ASN A 186 15.48 1.33 -30.97
C ASN A 186 16.32 0.40 -31.84
N LYS A 187 17.36 0.97 -32.47
CA LYS A 187 18.38 0.21 -33.20
C LYS A 187 19.12 -0.74 -32.25
N GLY A 188 19.19 -2.01 -32.63
CA GLY A 188 19.95 -3.04 -31.92
C GLY A 188 21.43 -2.98 -32.26
N ASP A 189 22.27 -3.13 -31.24
CA ASP A 189 23.70 -3.27 -31.41
C ASP A 189 24.05 -4.70 -31.88
N THR A 190 24.79 -4.79 -32.98
CA THR A 190 25.21 -6.06 -33.60
C THR A 190 26.58 -6.53 -33.12
N SER A 191 27.21 -5.81 -32.19
CA SER A 191 28.50 -6.21 -31.65
C SER A 191 28.32 -7.37 -30.67
N PHE A 192 28.99 -8.47 -30.99
CA PHE A 192 29.24 -9.64 -30.14
C PHE A 192 28.01 -10.27 -29.45
N PHE A 193 27.68 -11.49 -29.85
CA PHE A 193 26.55 -12.23 -29.28
C PHE A 193 27.02 -13.39 -28.41
N LYS A 194 26.70 -13.32 -27.12
CA LYS A 194 27.05 -14.39 -26.19
C LYS A 194 25.91 -15.39 -26.02
N VAL A 195 26.21 -16.67 -26.26
CA VAL A 195 25.27 -17.76 -25.97
C VAL A 195 25.09 -17.90 -24.46
N SER A 196 23.85 -17.71 -24.01
CA SER A 196 23.48 -17.73 -22.60
C SER A 196 23.17 -19.15 -22.14
N LYS A 197 23.80 -19.59 -21.03
CA LYS A 197 23.54 -20.91 -20.41
C LYS A 197 22.28 -20.96 -19.54
N LYS A 198 21.76 -19.79 -19.18
CA LYS A 198 20.55 -19.61 -18.36
C LYS A 198 19.76 -18.46 -18.96
N MET A 199 18.45 -18.48 -18.77
CA MET A 199 17.56 -17.42 -19.23
C MET A 199 18.12 -16.04 -18.87
N PRO A 200 18.38 -15.17 -19.88
CA PRO A 200 18.83 -13.81 -19.67
C PRO A 200 17.84 -12.98 -18.85
N LYS A 201 18.27 -11.80 -18.41
CA LYS A 201 17.38 -10.88 -17.68
C LYS A 201 16.69 -9.96 -18.66
N ILE A 202 15.46 -9.57 -18.34
CA ILE A 202 14.79 -8.48 -19.03
C ILE A 202 15.40 -7.15 -18.56
N PRO A 203 15.74 -6.22 -19.48
CA PRO A 203 16.17 -4.87 -19.13
C PRO A 203 15.18 -4.17 -18.19
N VAL A 204 15.70 -3.29 -17.33
CA VAL A 204 14.84 -2.51 -16.41
C VAL A 204 13.99 -1.52 -17.19
N LEU A 205 14.60 -0.91 -18.21
CA LEU A 205 14.06 0.16 -19.02
C LEU A 205 14.48 -0.09 -20.47
N VAL A 206 13.53 0.07 -21.39
CA VAL A 206 13.70 0.16 -22.85
C VAL A 206 13.00 1.46 -23.25
N SER A 207 13.60 2.25 -24.15
CA SER A 207 13.04 3.56 -24.52
C SER A 207 11.72 3.38 -25.26
N CYS A 208 10.68 4.06 -24.77
CA CYS A 208 9.32 4.05 -25.33
C CYS A 208 8.51 5.30 -24.95
N GLU A 209 9.17 6.36 -24.45
CA GLU A 209 8.50 7.52 -23.87
C GLU A 209 7.78 8.38 -24.92
N ASP A 210 8.32 8.46 -26.14
CA ASP A 210 7.75 9.28 -27.21
C ASP A 210 6.34 8.77 -27.57
N ASP A 211 6.20 7.45 -27.71
CA ASP A 211 4.93 6.75 -27.96
C ASP A 211 3.86 6.94 -26.87
N LEU A 212 4.27 7.08 -25.60
CA LEU A 212 3.35 7.24 -24.47
C LEU A 212 2.99 8.71 -24.21
N SER A 213 3.80 9.64 -24.71
CA SER A 213 3.61 11.07 -24.49
C SER A 213 2.30 11.57 -25.10
N GLU A 214 1.96 11.10 -26.30
CA GLU A 214 0.69 11.43 -26.96
C GLU A 214 -0.54 10.88 -26.23
N ASP A 215 -0.48 9.64 -25.75
CA ASP A 215 -1.59 9.04 -25.01
C ASP A 215 -1.92 9.86 -23.75
N ARG A 216 -0.85 10.31 -23.09
CA ARG A 216 -0.96 11.17 -21.92
C ARG A 216 -1.56 12.54 -22.26
N ASP A 217 -1.15 13.14 -23.37
CA ASP A 217 -1.67 14.42 -23.84
C ASP A 217 -3.14 14.32 -24.26
N GLU A 218 -3.57 13.21 -24.89
CA GLU A 218 -4.98 12.93 -25.21
C GLU A 218 -5.82 12.80 -23.93
N LEU A 219 -5.35 12.00 -22.96
CA LEU A 219 -6.04 11.79 -21.69
C LEU A 219 -6.16 13.07 -20.87
N LEU A 220 -5.14 13.92 -20.89
CA LEU A 220 -5.05 15.16 -20.12
C LEU A 220 -5.44 16.40 -20.93
N HIS A 221 -6.02 16.24 -22.11
CA HIS A 221 -6.41 17.36 -22.95
C HIS A 221 -7.33 18.33 -22.21
N GLY A 222 -6.88 19.58 -22.04
CA GLY A 222 -7.60 20.62 -21.30
C GLY A 222 -7.56 20.49 -19.78
N ILE A 223 -6.75 19.59 -19.22
CA ILE A 223 -6.71 19.26 -17.79
C ILE A 223 -5.31 19.54 -17.22
N SER A 224 -5.22 20.57 -16.39
CA SER A 224 -3.97 20.94 -15.69
C SER A 224 -3.87 20.35 -14.28
N GLU A 225 -5.00 19.93 -13.72
CA GLU A 225 -5.11 19.44 -12.35
C GLU A 225 -6.31 18.50 -12.22
N LEU A 226 -6.13 17.42 -11.48
CA LEU A 226 -7.16 16.43 -11.13
C LEU A 226 -7.54 16.66 -9.67
N ASP A 227 -8.56 17.50 -9.43
CA ASP A 227 -8.91 17.97 -8.09
C ASP A 227 -10.05 17.17 -7.45
N ILE A 228 -9.73 16.51 -6.33
CA ILE A 228 -10.70 15.77 -5.49
C ILE A 228 -10.81 16.34 -4.06
N SER A 229 -10.36 17.57 -3.82
CA SER A 229 -10.23 18.18 -2.47
C SER A 229 -11.54 18.24 -1.67
N ASN A 230 -12.69 18.25 -2.36
CA ASN A 230 -14.02 18.31 -1.73
C ASN A 230 -14.72 16.95 -1.69
N SER A 231 -13.98 15.86 -1.88
CA SER A 231 -14.50 14.51 -1.74
C SER A 231 -14.13 13.94 -0.38
N ASP A 232 -15.09 13.31 0.32
CA ASP A 232 -14.83 12.49 1.51
C ASP A 232 -14.23 11.13 1.10
N CYS A 233 -13.18 11.16 0.27
CA CYS A 233 -12.57 9.98 -0.34
C CYS A 233 -11.06 10.01 -0.16
N PHE A 234 -10.52 8.93 0.42
CA PHE A 234 -9.09 8.68 0.50
C PHE A 234 -8.72 7.62 -0.53
N PRO A 235 -8.18 7.98 -1.70
CA PRO A 235 -7.82 6.99 -2.70
C PRO A 235 -6.58 6.21 -2.30
N SER A 236 -6.48 4.98 -2.79
CA SER A 236 -5.24 4.20 -2.71
C SER A 236 -4.20 4.76 -3.66
N GLN A 237 -2.95 4.75 -3.24
CA GLN A 237 -1.83 5.09 -4.09
C GLN A 237 -1.57 3.98 -5.11
N LEU A 238 -1.35 4.38 -6.37
CA LEU A 238 -0.97 3.50 -7.46
C LEU A 238 0.56 3.38 -7.58
N LEU A 239 1.04 2.16 -7.74
CA LEU A 239 2.41 1.83 -8.16
C LEU A 239 2.39 1.65 -9.68
N VAL A 240 3.00 2.60 -10.40
CA VAL A 240 3.14 2.54 -11.86
C VAL A 240 4.49 1.92 -12.18
N HIS A 241 4.48 0.65 -12.59
CA HIS A 241 5.69 -0.19 -12.71
C HIS A 241 5.85 -0.89 -14.07
N GLY A 242 4.88 -0.83 -14.97
CA GLY A 242 5.00 -1.36 -16.34
C GLY A 242 5.82 -0.44 -17.24
N ALA A 243 6.43 -0.99 -18.29
CA ALA A 243 7.11 -0.15 -19.28
C ALA A 243 6.13 0.71 -20.10
N LEU A 244 4.92 0.20 -20.35
CA LEU A 244 3.86 0.91 -21.08
C LEU A 244 2.79 1.52 -20.15
N ALA A 245 3.12 1.70 -18.88
CA ALA A 245 2.25 2.30 -17.88
C ALA A 245 2.79 3.67 -17.47
N PHE A 246 1.91 4.66 -17.29
CA PHE A 246 2.31 6.04 -16.98
C PHE A 246 1.34 6.70 -15.98
N PRO A 247 1.87 7.59 -15.10
CA PRO A 247 1.04 8.32 -14.15
C PRO A 247 0.28 9.46 -14.84
N LEU A 248 -0.89 9.81 -14.31
CA LEU A 248 -1.73 10.93 -14.80
C LEU A 248 -1.99 12.00 -13.73
N GLY A 249 -1.99 11.63 -12.45
CA GLY A 249 -2.20 12.56 -11.34
C GLY A 249 -1.30 12.24 -10.16
N LEU A 250 -0.45 13.18 -9.78
CA LEU A 250 0.55 13.03 -8.72
C LEU A 250 0.35 14.08 -7.62
N ASP A 251 0.50 13.67 -6.35
CA ASP A 251 0.59 14.61 -5.24
C ASP A 251 2.00 15.21 -5.11
N SER A 252 2.22 16.05 -4.09
CA SER A 252 3.52 16.68 -3.81
C SER A 252 4.63 15.71 -3.41
N TYR A 253 4.29 14.47 -3.06
CA TYR A 253 5.20 13.38 -2.70
C TYR A 253 5.32 12.34 -3.81
N HIS A 254 4.82 12.66 -5.02
CA HIS A 254 4.76 11.76 -6.17
C HIS A 254 3.86 10.54 -5.97
N GLY A 255 2.93 10.59 -5.02
CA GLY A 255 1.86 9.60 -4.86
C GLY A 255 0.88 9.69 -6.02
N CYS A 256 0.74 8.60 -6.77
CA CYS A 256 -0.10 8.52 -7.96
C CYS A 256 -1.55 8.14 -7.62
N VAL A 257 -2.52 8.94 -8.03
CA VAL A 257 -3.96 8.67 -7.81
C VAL A 257 -4.66 8.06 -9.01
N ILE A 258 -4.19 8.40 -10.22
CA ILE A 258 -4.72 7.94 -11.50
C ILE A 258 -3.53 7.61 -12.40
N ALA A 259 -3.58 6.46 -13.05
CA ALA A 259 -2.58 5.99 -14.00
C ALA A 259 -3.25 5.32 -15.20
N ALA A 260 -2.54 5.24 -16.31
CA ALA A 260 -2.99 4.53 -17.50
C ALA A 260 -1.90 3.61 -18.04
N ALA A 261 -2.29 2.62 -18.83
CA ALA A 261 -1.38 1.69 -19.48
C ALA A 261 -1.90 1.19 -20.82
N ARG A 262 -0.98 0.83 -21.70
CA ARG A 262 -1.24 0.03 -22.91
C ARG A 262 -0.85 -1.43 -22.65
N TYR A 263 -1.64 -2.36 -23.16
CA TYR A 263 -1.29 -3.79 -23.17
C TYR A 263 -1.96 -4.49 -24.36
N GLY A 264 -1.17 -5.22 -25.14
CA GLY A 264 -1.61 -5.72 -26.43
C GLY A 264 -2.04 -4.57 -27.31
N ARG A 265 -3.25 -4.69 -27.85
CA ARG A 265 -3.90 -3.63 -28.64
C ARG A 265 -4.81 -2.74 -27.80
N GLY A 266 -5.02 -3.08 -26.52
CA GLY A 266 -5.96 -2.40 -25.65
C GLY A 266 -5.33 -1.39 -24.70
N ARG A 267 -6.20 -0.86 -23.84
CA ARG A 267 -5.94 0.33 -23.04
C ARG A 267 -6.58 0.18 -21.66
N VAL A 268 -5.92 0.69 -20.63
CA VAL A 268 -6.38 0.60 -19.24
C VAL A 268 -6.21 1.96 -18.57
N VAL A 269 -7.23 2.43 -17.86
CA VAL A 269 -7.15 3.56 -16.94
C VAL A 269 -7.56 3.08 -15.55
N VAL A 270 -6.76 3.41 -14.54
CA VAL A 270 -6.98 3.00 -13.15
C VAL A 270 -7.10 4.23 -12.28
N THR A 271 -8.13 4.26 -11.43
CA THR A 271 -8.30 5.24 -10.37
C THR A 271 -8.17 4.55 -9.01
N GLY A 272 -7.49 5.20 -8.06
CA GLY A 272 -7.26 4.66 -6.71
C GLY A 272 -8.51 4.52 -5.84
N HIS A 273 -9.70 4.88 -6.36
CA HIS A 273 -10.98 4.69 -5.70
C HIS A 273 -12.16 4.90 -6.67
N LYS A 274 -13.20 4.05 -6.60
CA LYS A 274 -14.38 4.17 -7.48
C LYS A 274 -15.16 5.49 -7.37
N VAL A 275 -15.14 6.14 -6.21
CA VAL A 275 -15.80 7.46 -5.99
C VAL A 275 -15.26 8.54 -6.92
N LEU A 276 -14.06 8.38 -7.49
CA LEU A 276 -13.57 9.32 -8.51
C LEU A 276 -14.49 9.38 -9.73
N PHE A 277 -15.25 8.31 -10.02
CA PHE A 277 -16.28 8.29 -11.05
C PHE A 277 -17.51 9.15 -10.74
N THR A 278 -17.63 9.70 -9.53
CA THR A 278 -18.74 10.57 -9.14
C THR A 278 -18.30 12.01 -8.87
N VAL A 279 -17.00 12.32 -8.98
CA VAL A 279 -16.48 13.66 -8.73
C VAL A 279 -16.69 14.52 -9.97
N GLY A 280 -17.62 15.48 -9.90
CA GLY A 280 -17.97 16.35 -11.04
C GLY A 280 -16.79 17.14 -11.63
N LYS A 281 -15.81 17.54 -10.80
CA LYS A 281 -14.58 18.22 -11.26
C LYS A 281 -13.72 17.34 -12.19
N LEU A 282 -13.84 16.01 -12.10
CA LEU A 282 -13.14 15.07 -12.97
C LEU A 282 -13.91 14.80 -14.28
N GLY A 283 -15.09 15.39 -14.50
CA GLY A 283 -15.92 15.17 -15.69
C GLY A 283 -15.15 15.22 -17.02
N PRO A 284 -14.37 16.28 -17.32
CA PRO A 284 -13.57 16.34 -18.54
C PRO A 284 -12.59 15.17 -18.68
N PHE A 285 -11.91 14.80 -17.58
CA PHE A 285 -11.00 13.66 -17.56
C PHE A 285 -11.73 12.33 -17.82
N LEU A 286 -12.88 12.11 -17.18
CA LEU A 286 -13.65 10.88 -17.36
C LEU A 286 -14.09 10.70 -18.83
N LEU A 287 -14.45 11.79 -19.50
CA LEU A 287 -14.80 11.77 -20.93
C LEU A 287 -13.59 11.46 -21.82
N ASN A 288 -12.45 12.11 -21.58
CA ASN A 288 -11.20 11.83 -22.30
C ASN A 288 -10.77 10.37 -22.10
N ALA A 289 -10.84 9.87 -20.86
CA ALA A 289 -10.51 8.49 -20.52
C ALA A 289 -11.36 7.48 -21.29
N VAL A 290 -12.69 7.65 -21.32
CA VAL A 290 -13.57 6.71 -22.04
C VAL A 290 -13.33 6.75 -23.56
N ARG A 291 -13.11 7.94 -24.14
CA ARG A 291 -12.79 8.09 -25.57
C ARG A 291 -11.46 7.42 -25.92
N TRP A 292 -10.44 7.67 -25.10
CA TRP A 292 -9.14 7.03 -25.25
C TRP A 292 -9.27 5.51 -25.10
N LEU A 293 -10.01 5.01 -24.12
CA LEU A 293 -10.22 3.56 -23.93
C LEU A 293 -10.98 2.88 -25.08
N ASP A 294 -11.93 3.58 -25.71
CA ASP A 294 -12.64 3.05 -26.88
C ASP A 294 -11.68 2.85 -28.07
N GLY A 295 -10.71 3.77 -28.22
CA GLY A 295 -9.72 3.70 -29.28
C GLY A 295 -10.34 3.75 -30.68
N GLY A 296 -11.54 4.33 -30.82
CA GLY A 296 -12.26 4.43 -32.08
C GLY A 296 -12.99 3.15 -32.52
N ARG A 297 -13.07 2.13 -31.66
CA ARG A 297 -13.75 0.85 -31.99
C ARG A 297 -15.28 0.99 -32.08
N ARG A 298 -15.87 2.02 -31.46
CA ARG A 298 -17.31 2.31 -31.52
C ARG A 298 -18.19 1.13 -31.06
N GLY A 299 -17.70 0.33 -30.12
CA GLY A 299 -18.48 -0.71 -29.45
C GLY A 299 -19.32 -0.13 -28.30
N LYS A 300 -19.96 -0.99 -27.51
CA LYS A 300 -20.70 -0.53 -26.32
C LYS A 300 -19.76 -0.09 -25.21
N ILE A 301 -20.07 1.05 -24.60
CA ILE A 301 -19.47 1.46 -23.33
C ILE A 301 -20.29 0.85 -22.21
N VAL A 302 -19.78 -0.20 -21.57
CA VAL A 302 -20.47 -0.92 -20.50
C VAL A 302 -20.04 -0.37 -19.14
N VAL A 303 -21.01 -0.02 -18.30
CA VAL A 303 -20.80 0.47 -16.94
C VAL A 303 -21.42 -0.53 -15.96
N GLN A 304 -20.62 -0.97 -15.00
CA GLN A 304 -21.08 -1.89 -13.96
C GLN A 304 -22.26 -1.28 -13.18
N THR A 305 -23.26 -2.08 -12.83
CA THR A 305 -24.50 -1.65 -12.15
C THR A 305 -24.28 -0.73 -10.95
N GLU A 306 -23.28 -1.02 -10.11
CA GLU A 306 -22.93 -0.25 -8.91
C GLU A 306 -22.35 1.14 -9.23
N LEU A 307 -21.94 1.38 -10.46
CA LEU A 307 -21.33 2.60 -10.96
C LEU A 307 -22.26 3.42 -11.86
N ARG A 308 -23.58 3.19 -11.80
CA ARG A 308 -24.59 3.91 -12.63
C ARG A 308 -24.49 5.44 -12.64
N THR A 309 -23.92 6.05 -11.60
CA THR A 309 -23.69 7.51 -11.55
C THR A 309 -22.70 7.96 -12.64
N LEU A 310 -21.73 7.12 -12.99
CA LEU A 310 -20.80 7.38 -14.10
C LEU A 310 -21.53 7.49 -15.43
N SER A 311 -22.51 6.61 -15.68
CA SER A 311 -23.34 6.66 -16.90
C SER A 311 -24.02 8.02 -17.07
N GLY A 312 -24.60 8.59 -16.01
CA GLY A 312 -25.20 9.93 -16.04
C GLY A 312 -24.20 11.03 -16.38
N LEU A 313 -22.96 10.97 -15.86
CA LEU A 313 -21.91 11.94 -16.17
C LEU A 313 -21.40 11.81 -17.62
N LEU A 314 -21.26 10.59 -18.12
CA LEU A 314 -20.84 10.32 -19.49
C LEU A 314 -21.90 10.76 -20.51
N ALA A 315 -23.19 10.57 -20.20
CA ALA A 315 -24.30 11.02 -21.04
C ALA A 315 -24.32 12.54 -21.23
N VAL A 316 -23.98 13.32 -20.19
CA VAL A 316 -23.85 14.79 -20.30
C VAL A 316 -22.77 15.19 -21.31
N GLY A 317 -21.72 14.37 -21.45
CA GLY A 317 -20.66 14.56 -22.45
C GLY A 317 -20.92 13.87 -23.80
N GLY A 318 -22.14 13.37 -24.04
CA GLY A 318 -22.55 12.76 -25.30
C GLY A 318 -22.05 11.33 -25.52
N ILE A 319 -21.76 10.58 -24.44
CA ILE A 319 -21.34 9.17 -24.53
C ILE A 319 -22.48 8.28 -24.03
N ASP A 320 -23.03 7.47 -24.92
CA ASP A 320 -24.05 6.48 -24.59
C ASP A 320 -23.42 5.25 -23.92
N THR A 321 -24.07 4.76 -22.86
CA THR A 321 -23.56 3.62 -22.06
C THR A 321 -24.65 2.56 -21.84
N SER A 322 -24.26 1.29 -21.81
CA SER A 322 -25.10 0.20 -21.28
C SER A 322 -24.78 -0.05 -19.82
N ILE A 323 -25.79 -0.28 -18.97
CA ILE A 323 -25.59 -0.65 -17.56
C ILE A 323 -25.77 -2.16 -17.46
N GLU A 324 -24.68 -2.88 -17.17
CA GLU A 324 -24.67 -4.34 -17.11
C GLU A 324 -23.90 -4.82 -15.88
N PRO A 325 -24.21 -5.99 -15.30
CA PRO A 325 -23.47 -6.52 -14.15
C PRO A 325 -22.07 -7.04 -14.52
N HIS A 326 -21.85 -7.39 -15.79
CA HIS A 326 -20.63 -8.06 -16.28
C HIS A 326 -20.23 -7.51 -17.66
N LEU A 327 -19.00 -7.84 -18.08
CA LEU A 327 -18.52 -7.57 -19.44
C LEU A 327 -19.43 -8.26 -20.47
N THR A 328 -19.75 -7.56 -21.57
CA THR A 328 -20.48 -8.12 -22.71
C THR A 328 -19.57 -8.30 -23.91
N SER A 329 -19.89 -9.23 -24.81
CA SER A 329 -19.06 -9.55 -25.97
C SER A 329 -18.98 -8.43 -27.02
N ASP A 330 -19.93 -7.49 -27.00
CA ASP A 330 -19.99 -6.31 -27.87
C ASP A 330 -19.45 -5.04 -27.21
N ALA A 331 -18.87 -5.16 -26.01
CA ALA A 331 -18.27 -4.04 -25.30
C ALA A 331 -16.98 -3.59 -26.00
N SER A 332 -16.80 -2.28 -26.19
CA SER A 332 -15.48 -1.72 -26.43
C SER A 332 -14.83 -1.31 -25.11
N VAL A 333 -15.57 -0.68 -24.21
CA VAL A 333 -15.06 -0.23 -22.91
C VAL A 333 -15.88 -0.85 -21.79
N TYR A 334 -15.21 -1.27 -20.72
CA TYR A 334 -15.85 -1.74 -19.50
C TYR A 334 -15.37 -0.95 -18.28
N CYS A 335 -16.31 -0.25 -17.63
CA CYS A 335 -16.08 0.56 -16.43
C CYS A 335 -16.58 -0.17 -15.19
N PHE A 336 -15.68 -0.55 -14.26
CA PHE A 336 -16.05 -1.44 -13.15
C PHE A 336 -15.11 -1.37 -11.94
N GLU A 337 -15.54 -1.99 -10.83
CA GLU A 337 -14.72 -2.27 -9.65
C GLU A 337 -14.39 -3.78 -9.59
N PRO A 338 -13.11 -4.18 -9.62
CA PRO A 338 -12.71 -5.58 -9.44
C PRO A 338 -12.90 -6.02 -7.97
N VAL A 339 -13.95 -6.79 -7.73
CA VAL A 339 -14.32 -7.31 -6.41
C VAL A 339 -14.00 -8.81 -6.20
N SER A 340 -13.70 -9.55 -7.28
CA SER A 340 -13.40 -10.98 -7.24
C SER A 340 -12.29 -11.34 -8.25
N ASP A 341 -11.69 -12.52 -8.05
CA ASP A 341 -10.69 -13.12 -8.94
C ASP A 341 -11.30 -13.88 -10.14
N VAL A 342 -12.62 -14.03 -10.14
CA VAL A 342 -13.37 -14.66 -11.23
C VAL A 342 -13.34 -13.78 -12.47
N GLY A 343 -13.01 -14.37 -13.63
CA GLY A 343 -13.01 -13.65 -14.92
C GLY A 343 -11.78 -12.77 -15.16
N VAL A 344 -10.77 -12.77 -14.28
CA VAL A 344 -9.54 -11.97 -14.46
C VAL A 344 -8.85 -12.25 -15.80
N LYS A 345 -8.73 -13.52 -16.20
CA LYS A 345 -8.12 -13.89 -17.49
C LYS A 345 -8.92 -13.39 -18.68
N GLU A 346 -10.25 -13.44 -18.61
CA GLU A 346 -11.13 -12.94 -19.68
C GLU A 346 -10.96 -11.42 -19.85
N LEU A 347 -10.85 -10.68 -18.74
CA LEU A 347 -10.59 -9.24 -18.76
C LEU A 347 -9.19 -8.91 -19.31
N GLN A 348 -8.18 -9.74 -19.00
CA GLN A 348 -6.84 -9.60 -19.55
C GLN A 348 -6.80 -9.86 -21.06
N GLU A 349 -7.47 -10.90 -21.52
CA GLU A 349 -7.63 -11.19 -22.96
C GLU A 349 -8.41 -10.09 -23.67
N PHE A 350 -9.49 -9.59 -23.05
CA PHE A 350 -10.26 -8.47 -23.57
C PHE A 350 -9.35 -7.27 -23.85
N VAL A 351 -8.51 -6.85 -22.89
CA VAL A 351 -7.53 -5.77 -23.10
C VAL A 351 -6.51 -6.16 -24.16
N ALA A 352 -5.87 -7.34 -24.05
CA ALA A 352 -4.84 -7.77 -24.99
C ALA A 352 -5.34 -7.70 -26.45
N GLU A 353 -6.60 -8.06 -26.69
CA GLU A 353 -7.21 -8.07 -28.03
C GLU A 353 -7.75 -6.72 -28.50
N GLY A 354 -7.69 -5.65 -27.68
CA GLY A 354 -8.07 -4.30 -28.08
C GLY A 354 -9.01 -3.59 -27.10
N GLY A 355 -9.55 -4.29 -26.11
CA GLY A 355 -10.46 -3.83 -25.08
C GLY A 355 -9.98 -2.64 -24.26
N GLY A 356 -10.93 -1.84 -23.76
CA GLY A 356 -10.68 -0.72 -22.87
C GLY A 356 -11.21 -1.01 -21.47
N LEU A 357 -10.36 -0.96 -20.43
CA LEU A 357 -10.82 -1.07 -19.04
C LEU A 357 -10.70 0.24 -18.30
N PHE A 358 -11.80 0.69 -17.68
CA PHE A 358 -11.80 1.80 -16.73
C PHE A 358 -12.03 1.27 -15.31
N VAL A 359 -10.97 1.16 -14.55
CA VAL A 359 -10.97 0.50 -13.24
C VAL A 359 -11.03 1.54 -12.11
N GLY A 360 -12.01 1.41 -11.22
CA GLY A 360 -12.07 2.17 -9.97
C GLY A 360 -12.00 1.24 -8.77
N ALA A 361 -10.87 1.22 -8.06
CA ALA A 361 -10.64 0.26 -6.98
C ALA A 361 -9.78 0.84 -5.85
N GLN A 362 -10.01 0.36 -4.63
CA GLN A 362 -9.23 0.75 -3.45
C GLN A 362 -8.69 -0.47 -2.70
N ALA A 363 -7.37 -0.54 -2.52
CA ALA A 363 -6.71 -1.62 -1.82
C ALA A 363 -6.40 -1.30 -0.35
N TRP A 364 -6.30 -0.02 0.07
CA TRP A 364 -5.99 0.33 1.46
C TRP A 364 -7.06 -0.20 2.44
N TRP A 365 -8.35 -0.05 2.10
CA TRP A 365 -9.45 -0.55 2.93
C TRP A 365 -9.52 -2.08 2.92
N TRP A 366 -9.22 -2.70 1.78
CA TRP A 366 -9.10 -4.15 1.68
C TRP A 366 -7.96 -4.67 2.56
N ALA A 367 -6.79 -4.02 2.54
CA ALA A 367 -5.64 -4.39 3.36
C ALA A 367 -5.91 -4.17 4.86
N PHE A 368 -6.67 -3.13 5.21
CA PHE A 368 -7.14 -2.90 6.57
C PHE A 368 -8.01 -4.06 7.08
N LYS A 369 -8.91 -4.58 6.24
CA LYS A 369 -9.76 -5.75 6.56
C LYS A 369 -9.01 -7.08 6.52
N ASN A 370 -7.89 -7.16 5.78
CA ASN A 370 -7.10 -8.37 5.60
C ASN A 370 -5.64 -8.14 6.08
N PRO A 371 -5.43 -7.84 7.37
CA PRO A 371 -4.11 -7.50 7.87
C PRO A 371 -3.09 -8.62 7.62
N GLY A 372 -1.85 -8.30 7.27
CA GLY A 372 -0.81 -9.33 7.06
C GLY A 372 -0.96 -10.15 5.77
N VAL A 373 -1.96 -9.83 4.93
CA VAL A 373 -2.05 -10.33 3.55
C VAL A 373 -1.59 -9.21 2.61
N SER A 374 -0.64 -9.49 1.72
CA SER A 374 -0.17 -8.50 0.74
C SER A 374 -1.28 -8.19 -0.28
N PRO A 375 -1.75 -6.93 -0.39
CA PRO A 375 -2.68 -6.56 -1.46
C PRO A 375 -2.03 -6.67 -2.83
N LEU A 376 -0.72 -6.45 -2.96
CA LEU A 376 0.00 -6.56 -4.23
C LEU A 376 -0.05 -7.99 -4.79
N ALA A 377 -0.20 -9.00 -3.92
CA ALA A 377 -0.28 -10.40 -4.31
C ALA A 377 -1.70 -10.98 -4.34
N ARG A 378 -2.65 -10.44 -3.56
CA ARG A 378 -3.94 -11.10 -3.29
C ARG A 378 -5.17 -10.23 -3.49
N PHE A 379 -5.02 -8.92 -3.62
CA PHE A 379 -6.17 -8.06 -3.90
C PHE A 379 -6.70 -8.36 -5.32
N PRO A 380 -8.01 -8.65 -5.51
CA PRO A 380 -8.56 -8.96 -6.83
C PRO A 380 -8.19 -7.96 -7.93
N GLY A 381 -8.19 -6.66 -7.62
CA GLY A 381 -7.76 -5.63 -8.56
C GLY A 381 -6.29 -5.80 -9.01
N ASN A 382 -5.39 -6.23 -8.13
CA ASN A 382 -3.99 -6.43 -8.50
C ASN A 382 -3.73 -7.73 -9.25
N LEU A 383 -4.55 -8.78 -9.04
CA LEU A 383 -4.51 -9.98 -9.89
C LEU A 383 -4.80 -9.63 -11.36
N LEU A 384 -5.68 -8.66 -11.59
CA LEU A 384 -5.99 -8.11 -12.91
C LEU A 384 -4.90 -7.14 -13.41
N LEU A 385 -4.49 -6.18 -12.57
CA LEU A 385 -3.75 -4.99 -13.01
C LEU A 385 -2.23 -5.17 -13.04
N ASN A 386 -1.66 -6.08 -12.25
CA ASN A 386 -0.20 -6.29 -12.23
C ASN A 386 0.36 -6.58 -13.64
N PRO A 387 -0.25 -7.45 -14.48
CA PRO A 387 0.20 -7.68 -15.86
C PRO A 387 0.18 -6.43 -16.75
N PHE A 388 -0.69 -5.47 -16.46
CA PHE A 388 -0.74 -4.19 -17.17
C PHE A 388 0.26 -3.17 -16.63
N GLY A 389 1.03 -3.53 -15.60
CA GLY A 389 2.06 -2.66 -15.05
C GLY A 389 1.57 -1.64 -14.03
N ILE A 390 0.38 -1.82 -13.46
CA ILE A 390 -0.18 -0.93 -12.43
C ILE A 390 -0.59 -1.79 -11.24
N SER A 391 -0.20 -1.40 -10.02
CA SER A 391 -0.71 -2.01 -8.79
C SER A 391 -1.34 -0.97 -7.88
N ILE A 392 -2.37 -1.37 -7.15
CA ILE A 392 -3.03 -0.56 -6.13
C ILE A 392 -2.45 -0.96 -4.76
N THR A 393 -1.80 -0.02 -4.10
CA THR A 393 -1.08 -0.27 -2.83
C THR A 393 -2.00 -0.14 -1.61
N SER A 394 -1.54 -0.61 -0.44
CA SER A 394 -2.25 -0.40 0.83
C SER A 394 -2.16 1.03 1.37
N GLN A 395 -1.40 1.92 0.74
CA GLN A 395 -1.23 3.30 1.20
C GLN A 395 -2.37 4.16 0.69
N SER A 396 -2.96 4.97 1.58
CA SER A 396 -3.92 5.99 1.20
C SER A 396 -3.22 7.32 0.86
N LEU A 397 -3.85 8.07 -0.03
CA LEU A 397 -3.53 9.45 -0.35
C LEU A 397 -4.59 10.35 0.29
N ASN A 398 -4.18 11.56 0.65
CA ASN A 398 -5.14 12.57 1.09
C ASN A 398 -5.88 13.11 -0.14
N PRO A 399 -7.20 13.35 -0.06
CA PRO A 399 -7.89 14.09 -1.10
C PRO A 399 -7.27 15.48 -1.24
N GLY A 400 -7.09 15.91 -2.48
CA GLY A 400 -6.41 17.15 -2.79
C GLY A 400 -6.33 17.38 -4.30
N PRO A 401 -5.70 18.48 -4.72
CA PRO A 401 -5.31 18.65 -6.10
C PRO A 401 -4.16 17.70 -6.45
N PHE A 402 -4.34 16.93 -7.51
CA PHE A 402 -3.28 16.11 -8.09
C PHE A 402 -2.78 16.77 -9.37
N ARG A 403 -1.49 17.08 -9.41
CA ARG A 403 -0.88 17.73 -10.56
C ARG A 403 -0.75 16.73 -11.70
N THR A 404 -1.05 17.20 -12.90
CA THR A 404 -0.87 16.40 -14.10
C THR A 404 0.58 16.51 -14.59
N PRO A 405 1.15 15.43 -15.15
CA PRO A 405 2.40 15.52 -15.92
C PRO A 405 2.30 16.58 -17.01
N LYS A 406 3.40 17.31 -17.26
CA LYS A 406 3.47 18.32 -18.32
C LYS A 406 4.34 17.81 -19.46
N ALA A 407 3.96 18.12 -20.69
CA ALA A 407 4.75 17.83 -21.88
C ALA A 407 6.19 18.37 -21.72
N GLY A 408 7.17 17.55 -22.09
CA GLY A 408 8.61 17.86 -21.97
C GLY A 408 9.18 17.89 -20.55
N ILE A 409 8.37 17.69 -19.50
CA ILE A 409 8.83 17.63 -18.11
C ILE A 409 8.79 16.18 -17.64
N ARG A 410 9.94 15.68 -17.17
CA ARG A 410 10.04 14.33 -16.63
C ARG A 410 9.16 14.17 -15.38
N THR A 411 8.45 13.07 -15.31
CA THR A 411 7.66 12.69 -14.15
C THR A 411 8.17 11.40 -13.52
N TYR A 412 7.91 11.25 -12.22
CA TYR A 412 8.31 10.04 -11.51
C TYR A 412 7.64 8.80 -12.13
N HIS A 413 8.48 7.83 -12.48
CA HIS A 413 8.07 6.49 -12.90
C HIS A 413 9.03 5.46 -12.28
N PHE A 414 8.50 4.33 -11.80
CA PHE A 414 9.29 3.38 -11.00
C PHE A 414 10.50 2.83 -11.75
N ARG A 415 10.32 2.30 -12.97
CA ARG A 415 11.41 1.68 -13.74
C ARG A 415 12.46 2.69 -14.18
N SER A 416 12.02 3.86 -14.62
CA SER A 416 12.91 4.94 -15.06
C SER A 416 13.78 5.41 -13.89
N THR A 417 13.19 5.62 -12.72
CA THR A 417 13.91 5.99 -11.49
C THR A 417 14.82 4.87 -10.99
N LEU A 418 14.40 3.61 -11.09
CA LEU A 418 15.21 2.45 -10.72
C LEU A 418 16.45 2.30 -11.61
N ALA A 419 16.32 2.57 -12.91
CA ALA A 419 17.44 2.57 -13.84
C ALA A 419 18.49 3.64 -13.46
N GLU A 420 18.05 4.85 -13.13
CA GLU A 420 18.94 5.91 -12.63
C GLU A 420 19.61 5.53 -11.30
N PHE A 421 18.83 4.99 -10.37
CA PHE A 421 19.35 4.49 -9.09
C PHE A 421 20.44 3.43 -9.31
N GLN A 422 20.24 2.49 -10.24
CA GLN A 422 21.25 1.50 -10.61
C GLN A 422 22.54 2.16 -11.12
N VAL A 423 22.43 3.20 -11.96
CA VAL A 423 23.60 3.95 -12.48
C VAL A 423 24.36 4.65 -11.35
N ILE A 424 23.63 5.36 -10.46
CA ILE A 424 24.22 6.09 -9.34
C ILE A 424 24.95 5.14 -8.40
N MET A 425 24.31 4.02 -8.04
CA MET A 425 24.93 3.02 -7.20
C MET A 425 26.19 2.45 -7.88
N GLY A 426 26.10 2.08 -9.16
CA GLY A 426 27.20 1.43 -9.89
C GLY A 426 28.42 2.31 -10.20
N ARG A 427 28.21 3.59 -10.55
CA ARG A 427 29.28 4.50 -11.03
C ARG A 427 29.63 5.62 -10.04
N LYS A 428 28.91 5.73 -8.91
CA LYS A 428 29.02 6.84 -7.93
C LYS A 428 28.88 8.23 -8.59
N ARG A 429 28.18 8.32 -9.72
CA ARG A 429 27.92 9.55 -10.50
C ARG A 429 26.50 9.47 -11.08
N GLY A 430 25.84 10.62 -11.17
CA GLY A 430 24.44 10.75 -11.57
C GLY A 430 23.63 11.52 -10.53
N ASN A 431 22.50 12.10 -10.93
CA ASN A 431 21.57 12.77 -10.03
C ASN A 431 20.16 12.28 -10.36
N VAL A 432 19.36 12.02 -9.34
CA VAL A 432 17.92 11.80 -9.49
C VAL A 432 17.22 13.10 -9.12
N GLU A 433 16.09 13.39 -9.75
CA GLU A 433 15.24 14.50 -9.34
C GLU A 433 14.86 14.41 -7.85
N LYS A 434 14.74 15.58 -7.22
CA LYS A 434 14.42 15.69 -5.80
C LYS A 434 13.07 15.02 -5.50
N GLY A 435 13.02 14.22 -4.44
CA GLY A 435 11.85 13.50 -3.95
C GLY A 435 11.70 12.09 -4.54
N TRP A 436 12.34 11.80 -5.67
CA TRP A 436 12.15 10.52 -6.36
C TRP A 436 12.82 9.35 -5.63
N LEU A 437 13.91 9.56 -4.90
CA LEU A 437 14.54 8.48 -4.11
C LEU A 437 13.72 8.15 -2.86
N ALA A 438 13.15 9.17 -2.22
CA ALA A 438 12.18 8.98 -1.13
C ALA A 438 10.96 8.18 -1.59
N LYS A 439 10.55 8.33 -2.86
CA LYS A 439 9.44 7.58 -3.47
C LYS A 439 9.84 6.19 -3.98
N LEU A 440 11.03 6.05 -4.58
CA LEU A 440 11.56 4.79 -5.11
C LEU A 440 11.67 3.71 -4.03
N GLY A 441 12.10 4.08 -2.82
CA GLY A 441 12.26 3.13 -1.72
C GLY A 441 10.96 2.37 -1.40
N PRO A 442 9.88 3.06 -1.01
CA PRO A 442 8.57 2.46 -0.76
C PRO A 442 7.97 1.75 -1.97
N ASP A 443 8.09 2.30 -3.18
CA ASP A 443 7.56 1.68 -4.40
C ASP A 443 8.29 0.39 -4.75
N GLY A 444 9.61 0.36 -4.61
CA GLY A 444 10.39 -0.86 -4.79
C GLY A 444 10.10 -1.89 -3.70
N ALA A 445 9.86 -1.45 -2.46
CA ALA A 445 9.43 -2.34 -1.38
C ALA A 445 8.05 -2.96 -1.67
N ALA A 446 7.12 -2.18 -2.22
CA ALA A 446 5.81 -2.65 -2.67
C ALA A 446 5.93 -3.60 -3.88
N PHE A 447 6.76 -3.26 -4.88
CA PHE A 447 7.02 -4.10 -6.04
C PHE A 447 7.52 -5.50 -5.63
N LEU A 448 8.39 -5.57 -4.62
CA LEU A 448 8.90 -6.85 -4.09
C LEU A 448 7.83 -7.74 -3.44
N GLN A 449 6.62 -7.22 -3.20
CA GLN A 449 5.47 -7.97 -2.72
C GLN A 449 4.59 -8.52 -3.85
N ILE A 450 4.88 -8.19 -5.12
CA ILE A 450 4.26 -8.80 -6.30
C ILE A 450 4.85 -10.21 -6.46
N PRO A 451 4.03 -11.27 -6.64
CA PRO A 451 4.53 -12.61 -6.89
C PRO A 451 5.42 -12.63 -8.14
N ALA A 452 6.68 -13.03 -7.97
CA ALA A 452 7.65 -13.02 -9.06
C ALA A 452 8.01 -14.43 -9.56
N GLU A 453 7.63 -15.50 -8.86
CA GLU A 453 7.99 -16.86 -9.25
C GLU A 453 7.45 -17.20 -10.64
N GLU A 454 8.33 -17.69 -11.52
CA GLU A 454 8.05 -18.01 -12.92
C GLU A 454 7.51 -16.86 -13.79
N ILE A 455 7.66 -15.60 -13.35
CA ILE A 455 7.32 -14.40 -14.14
C ILE A 455 8.60 -13.60 -14.44
N PRO A 456 9.21 -13.78 -15.64
CA PRO A 456 10.54 -13.23 -15.96
C PRO A 456 10.66 -11.71 -15.77
N ALA A 457 9.60 -10.96 -16.06
CA ALA A 457 9.53 -9.51 -15.92
C ALA A 457 9.73 -9.05 -14.46
N TYR A 458 9.13 -9.77 -13.50
CA TYR A 458 9.26 -9.46 -12.07
C TYR A 458 10.53 -10.09 -11.47
N MET A 459 10.87 -11.32 -11.85
CA MET A 459 12.11 -11.99 -11.43
C MET A 459 13.36 -11.16 -11.74
N SER A 460 13.40 -10.52 -12.92
CA SER A 460 14.53 -9.70 -13.35
C SER A 460 14.74 -8.50 -12.44
N VAL A 461 13.66 -7.82 -12.04
CA VAL A 461 13.70 -6.68 -11.10
C VAL A 461 14.05 -7.14 -9.68
N HIS A 462 13.46 -8.23 -9.18
CA HIS A 462 13.82 -8.81 -7.87
C HIS A 462 15.32 -9.14 -7.81
N ARG A 463 15.84 -9.80 -8.87
CA ARG A 463 17.25 -10.17 -8.97
C ARG A 463 18.16 -8.94 -9.07
N LEU A 464 17.73 -7.87 -9.73
CA LEU A 464 18.47 -6.61 -9.77
C LEU A 464 18.55 -5.99 -8.38
N LEU A 465 17.41 -5.79 -7.71
CA LEU A 465 17.36 -5.16 -6.39
C LEU A 465 18.20 -5.95 -5.38
N ARG A 466 18.10 -7.28 -5.40
CA ARG A 466 18.93 -8.17 -4.58
C ARG A 466 20.43 -7.97 -4.87
N LYS A 467 20.83 -7.92 -6.15
CA LYS A 467 22.23 -7.70 -6.56
C LYS A 467 22.74 -6.31 -6.20
N LEU A 468 21.88 -5.28 -6.28
CA LEU A 468 22.23 -3.93 -5.87
C LEU A 468 22.48 -3.88 -4.38
N LEU A 469 21.54 -4.38 -3.57
CA LEU A 469 21.68 -4.35 -2.11
C LEU A 469 22.81 -5.26 -1.60
N SER A 470 23.09 -6.40 -2.24
CA SER A 470 24.21 -7.28 -1.83
C SER A 470 25.60 -6.68 -2.05
N ARG A 471 25.73 -5.61 -2.85
CA ARG A 471 27.02 -4.97 -3.16
C ARG A 471 27.42 -3.90 -2.16
N TYR A 472 26.48 -3.39 -1.37
CA TYR A 472 26.70 -2.29 -0.44
C TYR A 472 26.30 -2.72 0.96
N ARG A 473 26.92 -2.09 1.96
CA ARG A 473 26.47 -2.28 3.33
C ARG A 473 25.17 -1.50 3.56
N LEU A 474 24.23 -2.11 4.27
CA LEU A 474 22.94 -1.51 4.61
C LEU A 474 23.17 -0.35 5.61
N PRO A 475 22.68 0.85 5.33
CA PRO A 475 22.77 1.96 6.27
C PRO A 475 22.11 1.64 7.61
N VAL A 476 22.61 2.27 8.68
CA VAL A 476 21.97 2.22 10.00
C VAL A 476 21.50 3.63 10.34
N ALA A 477 20.19 3.80 10.50
CA ALA A 477 19.60 5.05 10.96
C ALA A 477 19.48 5.02 12.49
N THR A 478 20.06 6.03 13.15
CA THR A 478 19.89 6.28 14.59
C THR A 478 19.58 7.76 14.83
N ARG A 479 19.26 8.12 16.07
CA ARG A 479 19.06 9.52 16.45
C ARG A 479 20.35 10.35 16.28
N GLU A 480 21.49 9.76 16.61
CA GLU A 480 22.82 10.38 16.52
C GLU A 480 23.31 10.45 15.08
N ASN A 481 22.95 9.46 14.26
CA ASN A 481 23.33 9.35 12.86
C ASN A 481 22.08 9.20 11.97
N PRO A 482 21.34 10.29 11.75
CA PRO A 482 20.11 10.24 10.97
C PRO A 482 20.40 10.03 9.47
N VAL A 483 19.53 9.26 8.81
CA VAL A 483 19.59 9.04 7.36
C VAL A 483 18.60 9.97 6.66
N ILE A 484 19.04 10.71 5.66
CA ILE A 484 18.14 11.50 4.80
C ILE A 484 17.32 10.52 3.97
N ASN A 485 16.00 10.67 3.96
CA ASN A 485 15.13 9.72 3.26
C ASN A 485 15.26 9.83 1.74
N ASP A 486 15.34 11.05 1.22
CA ASP A 486 15.52 11.35 -0.21
C ASP A 486 17.00 11.23 -0.65
N CYS A 487 17.61 10.09 -0.38
CA CYS A 487 18.94 9.75 -0.87
C CYS A 487 19.10 8.24 -1.05
N CYS A 488 20.19 7.78 -1.67
CA CYS A 488 20.41 6.35 -1.90
C CYS A 488 20.36 5.54 -0.60
N ARG A 489 20.89 6.06 0.51
CA ARG A 489 20.86 5.38 1.81
C ARG A 489 19.43 5.21 2.34
N GLY A 490 18.58 6.22 2.20
CA GLY A 490 17.16 6.15 2.57
C GLY A 490 16.40 5.13 1.72
N ALA A 491 16.57 5.18 0.39
CA ALA A 491 15.97 4.22 -0.53
C ALA A 491 16.39 2.77 -0.21
N MET A 492 17.67 2.55 0.12
CA MET A 492 18.18 1.22 0.52
C MET A 492 17.48 0.66 1.76
N LEU A 493 17.17 1.48 2.78
CA LEU A 493 16.48 1.03 3.98
C LEU A 493 15.09 0.47 3.66
N SER A 494 14.32 1.17 2.82
CA SER A 494 12.99 0.72 2.39
C SER A 494 13.06 -0.53 1.52
N LEU A 495 13.97 -0.57 0.54
CA LEU A 495 14.17 -1.72 -0.34
C LEU A 495 14.60 -2.97 0.44
N ALA A 496 15.46 -2.83 1.44
CA ALA A 496 15.89 -3.92 2.29
C ALA A 496 14.74 -4.49 3.13
N THR A 497 13.88 -3.62 3.69
CA THR A 497 12.64 -4.04 4.34
C THR A 497 11.74 -4.82 3.40
N GLY A 498 11.53 -4.32 2.17
CA GLY A 498 10.74 -5.01 1.15
C GLY A 498 11.29 -6.39 0.78
N LEU A 499 12.61 -6.52 0.61
CA LEU A 499 13.28 -7.80 0.33
C LEU A 499 13.12 -8.79 1.48
N ALA A 500 13.26 -8.32 2.72
CA ALA A 500 13.06 -9.15 3.90
C ALA A 500 11.62 -9.66 3.96
N HIS A 501 10.63 -8.79 3.74
CA HIS A 501 9.22 -9.19 3.72
C HIS A 501 8.87 -10.12 2.55
N SER A 502 9.62 -10.07 1.44
CA SER A 502 9.47 -11.03 0.33
C SER A 502 10.07 -12.42 0.62
N GLY A 503 10.62 -12.65 1.83
CA GLY A 503 11.26 -13.91 2.21
C GLY A 503 12.65 -14.12 1.59
N SER A 504 13.34 -13.06 1.17
CA SER A 504 14.70 -13.17 0.62
C SER A 504 15.74 -13.47 1.71
N ASP A 505 16.83 -14.15 1.32
CA ASP A 505 17.97 -14.41 2.20
C ASP A 505 18.62 -13.12 2.73
N LEU A 506 18.67 -13.00 4.06
CA LEU A 506 19.22 -11.86 4.79
C LEU A 506 20.74 -11.83 4.83
N SER A 507 21.42 -12.92 4.45
CA SER A 507 22.89 -12.96 4.35
C SER A 507 23.42 -11.86 3.43
N LEU A 508 22.60 -11.43 2.47
CA LEU A 508 22.90 -10.38 1.50
C LEU A 508 22.75 -8.96 2.06
N LEU A 509 22.11 -8.80 3.23
CA LEU A 509 21.83 -7.49 3.86
C LEU A 509 22.76 -7.27 5.06
N VAL A 510 24.04 -6.98 4.76
CA VAL A 510 25.08 -6.74 5.76
C VAL A 510 25.08 -5.26 6.16
N PRO A 511 24.85 -4.87 7.43
CA PRO A 511 24.79 -3.48 7.86
C PRO A 511 26.17 -2.81 7.87
N GLU A 512 26.19 -1.48 7.78
CA GLU A 512 27.40 -0.66 7.90
C GLU A 512 28.06 -0.80 9.27
N ILE A 513 27.23 -0.87 10.31
CA ILE A 513 27.63 -1.02 11.71
C ILE A 513 27.14 -2.40 12.18
N GLU A 514 28.08 -3.28 12.54
CA GLU A 514 27.77 -4.64 13.05
C GLU A 514 27.10 -4.61 14.43
N ASP A 515 27.19 -3.49 15.16
CA ASP A 515 27.17 -3.46 16.63
C ASP A 515 25.81 -3.25 17.31
N MET A 516 24.73 -2.91 16.61
CA MET A 516 23.45 -2.63 17.29
C MET A 516 22.63 -3.88 17.64
N TYR A 517 22.92 -5.02 17.00
CA TYR A 517 22.21 -6.29 17.19
C TYR A 517 23.11 -7.44 17.65
N SER A 518 24.40 -7.16 17.85
CA SER A 518 25.45 -8.18 18.11
C SER A 518 25.74 -8.40 19.59
N SER A 519 24.90 -7.88 20.49
CA SER A 519 24.98 -8.19 21.91
C SER A 519 25.02 -9.71 22.09
N PRO A 520 26.04 -10.29 22.76
CA PRO A 520 26.12 -11.74 22.95
C PRO A 520 24.90 -12.27 23.72
N TYR A 521 24.22 -11.41 24.47
CA TYR A 521 22.98 -11.71 25.18
C TYR A 521 21.75 -11.78 24.27
N LEU A 522 21.76 -11.19 23.08
CA LEU A 522 20.65 -11.25 22.09
C LEU A 522 20.74 -12.46 21.16
N ARG A 523 21.55 -13.46 21.48
CA ARG A 523 21.64 -14.69 20.70
C ARG A 523 20.54 -15.66 21.14
N PRO A 524 19.66 -16.09 20.21
CA PRO A 524 18.68 -17.12 20.53
C PRO A 524 19.35 -18.41 21.00
N SER A 525 18.71 -19.12 21.92
CA SER A 525 19.04 -20.52 22.19
C SER A 525 18.73 -21.37 20.95
N GLU A 526 19.44 -22.49 20.77
CA GLU A 526 19.08 -23.47 19.74
C GLU A 526 17.72 -24.12 20.03
N SER A 527 17.33 -24.20 21.30
CA SER A 527 16.05 -24.75 21.74
C SER A 527 14.90 -23.78 21.44
N PRO A 528 13.81 -24.25 20.82
CA PRO A 528 12.63 -23.41 20.59
C PRO A 528 11.92 -23.08 21.92
N ILE A 529 11.22 -21.94 21.95
CA ILE A 529 10.43 -21.49 23.09
C ILE A 529 8.96 -21.68 22.77
N THR A 530 8.21 -22.35 23.66
CA THR A 530 6.76 -22.50 23.55
C THR A 530 6.05 -21.57 24.52
N VAL A 531 5.06 -20.83 24.03
CA VAL A 531 4.19 -19.96 24.83
C VAL A 531 2.73 -20.33 24.58
N ASP A 532 1.95 -20.41 25.66
CA ASP A 532 0.51 -20.57 25.59
C ASP A 532 -0.17 -19.22 25.42
N VAL A 533 -0.86 -19.03 24.29
CA VAL A 533 -1.52 -17.77 23.94
C VAL A 533 -3.03 -17.95 24.01
N ASN A 534 -3.70 -17.13 24.82
CA ASN A 534 -5.15 -17.08 24.85
C ASN A 534 -5.70 -16.43 23.57
N CYS A 535 -6.20 -17.26 22.66
CA CYS A 535 -6.77 -16.86 21.38
C CYS A 535 -8.29 -16.67 21.43
N ASN A 536 -8.86 -16.38 22.60
CA ASN A 536 -10.24 -15.93 22.73
C ASN A 536 -10.33 -14.41 22.57
N ASN A 537 -11.16 -13.95 21.63
CA ASN A 537 -11.39 -12.53 21.39
C ASN A 537 -12.89 -12.28 21.20
N PRO A 538 -13.62 -11.88 22.26
CA PRO A 538 -15.04 -11.54 22.15
C PRO A 538 -15.28 -10.16 21.50
N GLY A 539 -14.22 -9.44 21.14
CA GLY A 539 -14.28 -8.11 20.53
C GLY A 539 -14.70 -8.14 19.07
N THR A 540 -15.01 -6.95 18.54
CA THR A 540 -15.43 -6.71 17.15
C THR A 540 -14.26 -6.29 16.24
N ARG A 541 -13.02 -6.46 16.71
CA ARG A 541 -11.78 -6.14 15.98
C ARG A 541 -10.68 -7.14 16.33
N TYR A 542 -9.65 -7.22 15.50
CA TYR A 542 -8.44 -7.99 15.82
C TYR A 542 -7.78 -7.44 17.11
N CYS A 543 -7.22 -8.32 17.93
CA CYS A 543 -6.49 -7.95 19.14
C CYS A 543 -5.06 -8.50 19.16
N TRP A 544 -4.16 -7.81 19.86
CA TRP A 544 -2.76 -8.23 20.01
C TRP A 544 -2.56 -8.93 21.34
N MET A 545 -2.07 -10.16 21.29
CA MET A 545 -1.65 -10.93 22.44
C MET A 545 -0.14 -10.84 22.60
N SER A 546 0.29 -10.32 23.75
CA SER A 546 1.70 -10.23 24.13
C SER A 546 2.24 -11.62 24.45
N THR A 547 3.43 -11.95 23.94
CA THR A 547 4.06 -13.27 24.14
C THR A 547 5.20 -13.24 25.16
N GLY A 548 5.70 -12.05 25.53
CA GLY A 548 6.94 -11.92 26.32
C GLY A 548 8.20 -12.36 25.56
N LEU A 549 8.12 -12.52 24.23
CA LEU A 549 9.25 -12.88 23.38
C LEU A 549 9.70 -11.69 22.53
N TYR A 550 11.00 -11.66 22.24
CA TYR A 550 11.63 -10.75 21.31
C TYR A 550 12.35 -11.54 20.22
N ILE A 551 12.23 -11.07 18.98
CA ILE A 551 12.92 -11.63 17.83
C ILE A 551 14.13 -10.75 17.53
N PRO A 552 15.37 -11.27 17.70
CA PRO A 552 16.56 -10.61 17.17
C PRO A 552 16.44 -10.31 15.68
N GLY A 553 17.03 -9.19 15.25
CA GLY A 553 17.07 -8.82 13.85
C GLY A 553 18.01 -9.69 13.04
N ARG A 554 17.91 -9.59 11.71
CA ARG A 554 18.75 -10.24 10.70
C ARG A 554 18.76 -11.77 10.74
N GLN A 555 17.62 -12.39 11.01
CA GLN A 555 17.49 -13.85 11.01
C GLN A 555 16.14 -14.32 10.44
N ILE A 556 16.07 -15.61 10.14
CA ILE A 556 14.83 -16.30 9.78
C ILE A 556 14.39 -17.10 11.01
N ILE A 557 13.18 -16.86 11.49
CA ILE A 557 12.58 -17.63 12.57
C ILE A 557 11.66 -18.71 12.01
N GLU A 558 11.44 -19.75 12.79
CA GLU A 558 10.42 -20.76 12.52
C GLU A 558 9.36 -20.69 13.61
N VAL A 559 8.10 -20.62 13.19
CA VAL A 559 6.94 -20.57 14.09
C VAL A 559 6.06 -21.76 13.80
N SER A 560 5.71 -22.50 14.84
CA SER A 560 4.87 -23.69 14.78
C SER A 560 3.66 -23.57 15.69
N LEU A 561 2.51 -24.03 15.20
CA LEU A 561 1.22 -24.04 15.90
C LEU A 561 0.42 -25.29 15.53
N PRO A 562 -0.55 -25.71 16.36
CA PRO A 562 -1.44 -26.83 16.05
C PRO A 562 -2.18 -26.62 14.73
N GLU A 563 -2.43 -27.71 13.99
CA GLU A 563 -3.10 -27.66 12.68
C GLU A 563 -4.49 -27.01 12.75
N ALA A 564 -5.26 -27.27 13.81
CA ALA A 564 -6.55 -26.63 14.04
C ALA A 564 -6.46 -25.09 14.15
N ALA A 565 -5.33 -24.57 14.63
CA ALA A 565 -5.11 -23.13 14.78
C ALA A 565 -4.62 -22.47 13.48
N ALA A 566 -4.00 -23.23 12.57
CA ALA A 566 -3.53 -22.71 11.27
C ALA A 566 -4.67 -22.24 10.36
N SER A 567 -5.86 -22.85 10.50
CA SER A 567 -7.07 -22.46 9.75
C SER A 567 -7.86 -21.32 10.40
N ALA A 568 -7.39 -20.78 11.53
CA ALA A 568 -8.18 -19.90 12.38
C ALA A 568 -7.85 -18.40 12.21
N ASP A 569 -7.27 -18.02 11.06
CA ASP A 569 -6.92 -16.64 10.68
C ASP A 569 -6.06 -15.90 11.73
N LEU A 570 -5.27 -16.67 12.50
CA LEU A 570 -4.25 -16.14 13.39
C LEU A 570 -3.15 -15.48 12.56
N LYS A 571 -2.63 -14.38 13.08
CA LYS A 571 -1.53 -13.65 12.47
C LYS A 571 -0.44 -13.44 13.50
N ILE A 572 0.77 -13.22 13.01
CA ILE A 572 1.94 -12.90 13.81
C ILE A 572 2.41 -11.51 13.46
N GLN A 573 2.88 -10.78 14.45
CA GLN A 573 3.52 -9.49 14.26
C GLN A 573 4.83 -9.43 15.03
N ILE A 574 5.85 -8.91 14.38
CA ILE A 574 7.17 -8.67 14.94
C ILE A 574 7.40 -7.16 14.90
N GLY A 575 7.61 -6.57 16.07
CA GLY A 575 7.71 -5.12 16.27
C GLY A 575 6.41 -4.51 16.81
N CYS A 576 6.56 -3.51 17.67
CA CYS A 576 5.47 -2.74 18.28
C CYS A 576 5.26 -1.35 17.65
N HIS A 577 6.27 -0.82 16.95
CA HIS A 577 6.29 0.54 16.42
C HIS A 577 5.50 0.65 15.11
N THR A 578 4.21 1.01 15.19
CA THR A 578 3.28 0.99 14.03
C THR A 578 3.48 2.10 13.02
N ASP A 579 4.28 3.11 13.36
CA ASP A 579 4.44 4.29 12.53
C ASP A 579 5.29 4.02 11.29
N ASP A 580 4.68 4.29 10.14
CA ASP A 580 5.30 4.32 8.82
C ASP A 580 6.00 5.68 8.63
N LEU A 581 7.33 5.66 8.63
CA LEU A 581 8.18 6.83 8.46
C LEU A 581 8.63 7.03 7.00
N THR A 582 8.05 6.33 6.02
CA THR A 582 8.45 6.44 4.60
C THR A 582 8.27 7.84 4.02
N ARG A 583 7.42 8.69 4.63
CA ARG A 583 7.25 10.11 4.25
C ARG A 583 8.09 11.09 5.08
N ALA A 584 8.84 10.61 6.08
CA ALA A 584 9.71 11.49 6.88
C ALA A 584 10.88 12.00 6.02
N SER A 585 11.32 13.24 6.27
CA SER A 585 12.48 13.80 5.56
C SER A 585 13.81 13.24 6.07
N LYS A 586 13.85 12.86 7.36
CA LYS A 586 14.98 12.23 8.04
C LYS A 586 14.49 11.01 8.81
N LEU A 587 15.31 9.97 8.82
CA LEU A 587 15.06 8.69 9.47
C LEU A 587 16.05 8.50 10.63
N PHE A 588 15.52 8.22 11.82
CA PHE A 588 16.25 7.88 13.05
C PHE A 588 16.16 6.38 13.39
N ARG A 589 15.39 5.63 12.59
CA ARG A 589 15.31 4.16 12.55
C ARG A 589 14.90 3.73 11.15
N GLY A 590 14.82 2.42 10.90
CA GLY A 590 14.22 1.91 9.66
C GLY A 590 12.81 2.50 9.43
N PRO A 591 12.41 2.79 8.18
CA PRO A 591 11.18 3.52 7.91
C PRO A 591 9.92 2.73 8.27
N LEU A 592 9.93 1.42 8.00
CA LEU A 592 8.89 0.47 8.38
C LEU A 592 9.56 -0.72 9.07
N VAL A 593 9.31 -0.88 10.37
CA VAL A 593 10.00 -1.88 11.22
C VAL A 593 9.09 -3.00 11.72
N ILE A 594 7.81 -2.97 11.36
CA ILE A 594 6.88 -4.06 11.62
C ILE A 594 6.90 -5.06 10.47
N ASN A 595 6.98 -6.34 10.82
CA ASN A 595 6.64 -7.44 9.93
C ASN A 595 5.36 -8.14 10.44
N ARG A 596 4.36 -8.29 9.57
CA ARG A 596 3.09 -8.96 9.88
C ARG A 596 2.76 -9.98 8.79
N CYS A 597 2.45 -11.20 9.18
CA CYS A 597 2.00 -12.24 8.24
C CYS A 597 0.97 -13.18 8.87
N CYS A 598 0.18 -13.88 8.04
CA CYS A 598 -0.74 -14.92 8.51
C CYS A 598 0.02 -16.16 9.01
N LEU A 599 -0.51 -16.85 10.02
CA LEU A 599 -0.07 -18.18 10.46
C LEU A 599 -0.98 -19.23 9.84
N ASP A 600 -0.90 -19.36 8.51
CA ASP A 600 -1.76 -20.18 7.64
C ASP A 600 -1.25 -21.60 7.42
N LYS A 601 -0.16 -21.98 8.08
CA LYS A 601 0.47 -23.30 7.99
C LYS A 601 0.90 -23.74 9.40
N PRO A 602 0.88 -25.05 9.71
CA PRO A 602 1.34 -25.56 11.00
C PRO A 602 2.78 -25.17 11.34
N THR A 603 3.63 -24.98 10.33
CA THR A 603 5.00 -24.45 10.48
C THR A 603 5.23 -23.40 9.40
N LYS A 604 5.78 -22.25 9.80
CA LYS A 604 6.06 -21.12 8.90
C LYS A 604 7.40 -20.47 9.22
N SER A 605 8.20 -20.26 8.18
CA SER A 605 9.44 -19.48 8.27
C SER A 605 9.19 -18.00 8.01
N ILE A 606 9.74 -17.12 8.84
CA ILE A 606 9.52 -15.67 8.77
C ILE A 606 10.85 -14.95 8.83
N THR A 607 11.08 -14.09 7.85
CA THR A 607 12.30 -13.31 7.72
C THR A 607 12.19 -12.02 8.53
N CYS A 608 13.16 -11.76 9.40
CA CYS A 608 13.12 -10.67 10.37
C CYS A 608 14.34 -9.77 10.20
N LEU A 609 14.21 -8.63 9.50
CA LEU A 609 15.33 -7.70 9.30
C LEU A 609 15.62 -6.89 10.57
N TRP A 610 14.61 -6.17 11.07
CA TRP A 610 14.77 -5.21 12.17
C TRP A 610 14.65 -5.82 13.57
N GLY A 611 14.02 -6.99 13.67
CA GLY A 611 13.65 -7.60 14.95
C GLY A 611 12.51 -6.86 15.64
N GLY A 612 12.14 -7.30 16.84
CA GLY A 612 11.07 -6.67 17.61
C GLY A 612 10.37 -7.61 18.58
N LEU A 613 9.52 -7.05 19.45
CA LEU A 613 8.62 -7.82 20.29
C LEU A 613 7.65 -8.64 19.42
N LEU A 614 7.36 -9.85 19.87
CA LEU A 614 6.51 -10.79 19.17
C LEU A 614 5.08 -10.74 19.71
N TYR A 615 4.12 -10.61 18.80
CA TYR A 615 2.69 -10.61 19.10
C TYR A 615 1.95 -11.62 18.26
N ILE A 616 0.92 -12.22 18.84
CA ILE A 616 -0.07 -12.99 18.10
C ILE A 616 -1.32 -12.14 17.96
N ILE A 617 -1.74 -11.91 16.73
CA ILE A 617 -2.93 -11.14 16.42
C ILE A 617 -4.08 -12.13 16.22
N VAL A 618 -5.09 -11.99 17.07
CA VAL A 618 -6.25 -12.89 17.14
C VAL A 618 -7.45 -12.22 16.46
N PRO A 619 -8.16 -12.91 15.54
CA PRO A 619 -9.33 -12.35 14.86
C PRO A 619 -10.47 -12.04 15.81
N GLN A 620 -11.31 -11.09 15.39
CA GLN A 620 -12.55 -10.76 16.09
C GLN A 620 -13.44 -12.01 16.26
N SER A 621 -14.19 -12.07 17.35
CA SER A 621 -15.08 -13.20 17.69
C SER A 621 -14.42 -14.58 17.83
N SER A 622 -13.08 -14.66 17.91
CA SER A 622 -12.36 -15.93 18.07
C SER A 622 -12.69 -16.62 19.39
N LYS A 623 -12.80 -17.96 19.36
CA LYS A 623 -13.10 -18.83 20.51
C LYS A 623 -12.14 -20.03 20.63
N LEU A 624 -10.91 -19.87 20.13
CA LEU A 624 -9.94 -20.97 20.03
C LEU A 624 -9.39 -21.46 21.37
N GLY A 625 -9.55 -20.69 22.45
CA GLY A 625 -8.96 -20.99 23.74
C GLY A 625 -7.45 -20.75 23.76
N SER A 626 -6.75 -21.47 24.64
CA SER A 626 -5.29 -21.42 24.72
C SER A 626 -4.67 -22.20 23.56
N VAL A 627 -3.77 -21.56 22.81
CA VAL A 627 -3.04 -22.18 21.70
C VAL A 627 -1.55 -22.17 22.02
N PRO A 628 -0.87 -23.33 22.07
CA PRO A 628 0.57 -23.39 22.24
C PRO A 628 1.25 -22.97 20.93
N ILE A 629 2.12 -21.96 21.01
CA ILE A 629 2.88 -21.44 19.86
C ILE A 629 4.36 -21.59 20.16
N THR A 630 5.05 -22.32 19.29
CA THR A 630 6.47 -22.65 19.44
C THR A 630 7.28 -21.84 18.46
N VAL A 631 8.30 -21.13 18.95
CA VAL A 631 9.14 -20.23 18.15
C VAL A 631 10.61 -20.59 18.29
N LYS A 632 11.26 -20.88 17.16
CA LYS A 632 12.71 -21.07 17.07
C LYS A 632 13.36 -19.76 16.62
N GLY A 633 14.42 -19.33 17.32
CA GLY A 633 15.11 -18.07 17.05
C GLY A 633 14.61 -16.87 17.87
N ALA A 634 13.78 -17.09 18.88
CA ALA A 634 13.36 -16.05 19.83
C ALA A 634 14.26 -15.98 21.07
N VAL A 635 14.22 -14.84 21.76
CA VAL A 635 14.73 -14.66 23.13
C VAL A 635 13.61 -14.13 24.02
N HIS A 636 13.74 -14.28 25.33
CA HIS A 636 12.78 -13.67 26.26
C HIS A 636 12.94 -12.14 26.32
N ALA A 637 11.82 -11.44 26.39
CA ALA A 637 11.74 -10.03 26.70
C ALA A 637 11.31 -9.82 28.16
N PRO A 638 11.70 -8.73 28.83
CA PRO A 638 11.11 -8.38 30.11
C PRO A 638 9.60 -8.20 29.98
N TYR A 639 8.84 -8.97 30.75
CA TYR A 639 7.38 -8.92 30.78
C TYR A 639 6.89 -9.05 32.21
N TYR A 640 6.15 -8.04 32.66
CA TYR A 640 5.47 -8.04 33.96
C TYR A 640 3.97 -7.88 33.72
N LYS A 641 3.18 -8.84 34.22
CA LYS A 641 1.73 -8.73 34.26
C LYS A 641 1.23 -8.66 35.70
N LEU A 642 0.49 -7.60 36.02
CA LEU A 642 -0.10 -7.39 37.33
C LEU A 642 -1.00 -8.56 37.71
N GLY A 643 -0.83 -9.09 38.93
CA GLY A 643 -1.58 -10.24 39.43
C GLY A 643 -1.06 -11.61 38.98
N GLU A 644 -0.18 -11.67 37.98
CA GLU A 644 0.41 -12.93 37.49
C GLU A 644 1.91 -13.04 37.79
N THR A 645 2.67 -11.96 37.64
CA THR A 645 4.14 -11.96 37.83
C THR A 645 4.51 -11.55 39.26
N SER A 646 5.24 -12.39 39.99
CA SER A 646 5.71 -12.04 41.35
C SER A 646 6.87 -11.04 41.33
N GLN A 647 7.15 -10.39 42.46
CA GLN A 647 8.27 -9.44 42.55
C GLN A 647 9.63 -10.13 42.41
N GLU A 648 9.78 -11.33 42.97
CA GLU A 648 10.99 -12.15 42.84
C GLU A 648 11.20 -12.56 41.39
N GLU A 649 10.12 -12.96 40.72
CA GLU A 649 10.17 -13.30 39.30
C GLU A 649 10.53 -12.10 38.44
N TRP A 650 9.99 -10.91 38.73
CA TRP A 650 10.36 -9.68 38.03
C TRP A 650 11.85 -9.37 38.17
N LYS A 651 12.37 -9.39 39.40
CA LYS A 651 13.81 -9.15 39.69
C LYS A 651 14.72 -10.10 38.93
N ARG A 652 14.29 -11.36 38.78
CA ARG A 652 15.00 -12.36 37.99
C ARG A 652 14.91 -12.07 36.48
N ARG A 653 13.69 -11.94 35.95
CA ARG A 653 13.40 -11.72 34.51
C ARG A 653 14.09 -10.45 33.98
N ILE A 654 14.12 -9.36 34.74
CA ILE A 654 14.72 -8.09 34.28
C ILE A 654 16.25 -8.15 34.14
N GLN A 655 16.89 -9.10 34.84
CA GLN A 655 18.32 -9.38 34.76
C GLN A 655 18.64 -10.40 33.65
N GLU A 656 17.81 -11.44 33.53
CA GLU A 656 18.05 -12.58 32.65
C GLU A 656 17.53 -12.38 31.22
N ASN A 657 16.43 -11.64 31.03
CA ASN A 657 15.78 -11.51 29.73
C ASN A 657 16.47 -10.44 28.87
N PRO A 658 17.07 -10.80 27.73
CA PRO A 658 17.95 -9.89 26.99
C PRO A 658 17.22 -8.93 26.03
N GLY A 659 15.92 -9.11 25.77
CA GLY A 659 15.17 -8.28 24.83
C GLY A 659 15.36 -6.77 25.09
N PRO A 660 15.61 -5.94 24.06
CA PRO A 660 15.88 -4.50 24.22
C PRO A 660 14.63 -3.68 24.55
N TRP A 661 13.46 -4.27 24.33
CA TRP A 661 12.15 -3.72 24.67
C TRP A 661 11.42 -4.72 25.57
N GLY A 662 10.57 -4.21 26.46
CA GLY A 662 9.73 -5.03 27.32
C GLY A 662 8.37 -4.38 27.56
N GLU A 663 7.48 -5.11 28.24
CA GLU A 663 6.12 -4.62 28.53
C GLU A 663 5.76 -4.74 30.02
N LEU A 664 5.07 -3.71 30.52
CA LEU A 664 4.36 -3.72 31.80
C LEU A 664 2.86 -3.73 31.51
N ALA A 665 2.13 -4.72 32.03
CA ALA A 665 0.76 -4.98 31.65
C ALA A 665 -0.19 -5.08 32.85
N THR A 666 -1.39 -4.52 32.67
CA THR A 666 -2.61 -4.89 33.39
C THR A 666 -3.61 -5.49 32.41
N ASP A 667 -4.80 -5.87 32.87
CA ASP A 667 -5.88 -6.27 31.96
C ASP A 667 -6.45 -5.10 31.13
N ASN A 668 -6.15 -3.85 31.51
CA ASN A 668 -6.71 -2.64 30.90
C ASN A 668 -5.69 -1.79 30.12
N ILE A 669 -4.40 -1.91 30.42
CA ILE A 669 -3.35 -1.17 29.71
C ILE A 669 -2.02 -1.93 29.66
N ILE A 670 -1.30 -1.75 28.56
CA ILE A 670 0.05 -2.29 28.35
C ILE A 670 0.98 -1.14 27.94
N LEU A 671 2.08 -1.00 28.67
CA LEU A 671 3.14 -0.02 28.42
C LEU A 671 4.34 -0.73 27.81
N THR A 672 4.73 -0.35 26.60
CA THR A 672 5.89 -0.90 25.89
C THR A 672 7.01 0.13 25.86
N VAL A 673 8.11 -0.15 26.56
CA VAL A 673 9.23 0.80 26.75
C VAL A 673 10.58 0.07 26.66
N PRO A 674 11.70 0.80 26.50
CA PRO A 674 13.01 0.17 26.46
C PRO A 674 13.35 -0.54 27.77
N THR A 675 13.99 -1.71 27.67
CA THR A 675 14.44 -2.51 28.82
C THR A 675 15.39 -1.74 29.72
N ALA A 676 16.20 -0.82 29.17
CA ALA A 676 17.07 0.06 29.95
C ALA A 676 16.27 0.89 30.99
N ASN A 677 15.06 1.34 30.64
CA ASN A 677 14.19 2.06 31.55
C ASN A 677 13.48 1.11 32.54
N LEU A 678 13.12 -0.10 32.11
CA LEU A 678 12.51 -1.10 33.01
C LEU A 678 13.47 -1.55 34.13
N ARG A 679 14.78 -1.58 33.86
CA ARG A 679 15.81 -1.90 34.86
C ARG A 679 15.86 -0.93 36.04
N THR A 680 15.32 0.29 35.89
CA THR A 680 15.25 1.25 37.00
C THR A 680 14.02 1.04 37.89
N LEU A 681 13.14 0.07 37.57
CA LEU A 681 11.88 -0.19 38.26
C LEU A 681 11.96 -1.48 39.08
N GLU A 682 12.24 -1.35 40.38
CA GLU A 682 12.38 -2.51 41.29
C GLU A 682 11.05 -3.23 41.60
N ASN A 683 9.96 -2.47 41.69
CA ASN A 683 8.61 -2.98 41.92
C ASN A 683 7.60 -2.28 41.00
N PRO A 684 7.13 -2.95 39.92
CA PRO A 684 6.13 -2.38 39.02
C PRO A 684 4.70 -2.32 39.58
N GLU A 685 4.41 -3.04 40.67
CA GLU A 685 3.03 -3.23 41.14
C GLU A 685 2.30 -1.93 41.52
N PRO A 686 2.87 -1.02 42.34
CA PRO A 686 2.18 0.23 42.72
C PRO A 686 1.87 1.14 41.52
N LEU A 687 2.81 1.21 40.58
CA LEU A 687 2.65 1.93 39.32
C LEU A 687 1.49 1.35 38.50
N LEU A 688 1.44 0.03 38.34
CA LEU A 688 0.41 -0.62 37.53
C LEU A 688 -0.97 -0.57 38.16
N ARG A 689 -1.06 -0.62 39.49
CA ARG A 689 -2.32 -0.34 40.20
C ARG A 689 -2.82 1.08 39.96
N LEU A 690 -1.92 2.07 40.00
CA LEU A 690 -2.26 3.45 39.64
C LEU A 690 -2.75 3.55 38.18
N TRP A 691 -2.13 2.83 37.26
CA TRP A 691 -2.60 2.77 35.88
C TRP A 691 -3.98 2.13 35.73
N ASP A 692 -4.30 1.07 36.49
CA ASP A 692 -5.66 0.51 36.50
C ASP A 692 -6.69 1.49 37.07
N GLU A 693 -6.35 2.27 38.10
CA GLU A 693 -7.20 3.36 38.61
C GLU A 693 -7.45 4.42 37.54
N VAL A 694 -6.39 4.82 36.80
CA VAL A 694 -6.48 5.75 35.66
C VAL A 694 -7.40 5.17 34.59
N MET A 695 -7.23 3.91 34.20
CA MET A 695 -8.04 3.27 33.17
C MET A 695 -9.50 3.10 33.60
N GLN A 696 -9.76 2.81 34.88
CA GLN A 696 -11.11 2.77 35.43
C GLN A 696 -11.77 4.15 35.35
N ALA A 697 -11.04 5.22 35.68
CA ALA A 697 -11.54 6.59 35.54
C ALA A 697 -11.81 6.96 34.07
N VAL A 698 -10.90 6.57 33.15
CA VAL A 698 -11.08 6.80 31.71
C VAL A 698 -12.33 6.11 31.19
N ALA A 699 -12.51 4.83 31.53
CA ALA A 699 -13.68 4.05 31.14
C ALA A 699 -14.97 4.61 31.76
N ARG A 700 -14.94 4.99 33.05
CA ARG A 700 -16.08 5.56 33.77
C ARG A 700 -16.56 6.86 33.12
N LEU A 701 -15.66 7.80 32.84
CA LEU A 701 -16.07 9.04 32.17
C LEU A 701 -16.65 8.74 30.80
N GLY A 702 -16.01 7.87 30.02
CA GLY A 702 -16.51 7.50 28.69
C GLY A 702 -17.77 6.64 28.68
N ALA A 703 -18.26 6.17 29.83
CA ALA A 703 -19.29 5.13 29.96
C ALA A 703 -18.95 3.83 29.19
N GLU A 704 -17.67 3.48 29.13
CA GLU A 704 -17.21 2.17 28.62
C GLU A 704 -17.36 1.10 29.71
N PRO A 705 -17.76 -0.15 29.34
CA PRO A 705 -17.70 -1.28 30.23
C PRO A 705 -16.27 -1.49 30.78
N PHE A 706 -16.16 -1.80 32.07
CA PHE A 706 -14.90 -2.08 32.75
C PHE A 706 -14.97 -3.45 33.47
N PRO A 707 -13.91 -4.29 33.43
CA PRO A 707 -12.63 -4.09 32.75
C PRO A 707 -12.79 -3.96 31.23
N LEU A 708 -11.82 -3.30 30.60
CA LEU A 708 -11.85 -3.10 29.15
C LEU A 708 -11.79 -4.45 28.44
N ARG A 709 -12.58 -4.60 27.37
CA ARG A 709 -12.55 -5.82 26.53
C ARG A 709 -11.18 -6.06 25.90
N LEU A 710 -10.46 -4.97 25.63
CA LEU A 710 -9.12 -4.96 25.06
C LEU A 710 -8.28 -3.95 25.83
N PRO A 711 -7.08 -4.32 26.30
CA PRO A 711 -6.20 -3.38 26.98
C PRO A 711 -5.71 -2.33 25.99
N GLN A 712 -5.72 -1.06 26.40
CA GLN A 712 -5.06 0.01 25.65
C GLN A 712 -3.54 -0.22 25.60
N ARG A 713 -2.86 0.30 24.59
CA ARG A 713 -1.41 0.12 24.42
C ARG A 713 -0.74 1.47 24.25
N ILE A 714 0.36 1.70 24.97
CA ILE A 714 1.23 2.87 24.79
C ILE A 714 2.64 2.36 24.45
N VAL A 715 3.16 2.78 23.31
CA VAL A 715 4.47 2.37 22.79
C VAL A 715 5.37 3.59 22.68
N ALA A 716 6.55 3.54 23.30
CA ALA A 716 7.58 4.54 23.09
C ALA A 716 8.39 4.22 21.82
N ASP A 717 8.82 5.25 21.11
CA ASP A 717 9.62 5.14 19.88
C ASP A 717 10.67 6.25 19.84
N VAL A 718 11.81 5.97 19.18
CA VAL A 718 12.83 7.00 18.90
C VAL A 718 12.33 8.02 17.88
N GLN A 719 11.36 7.64 17.05
CA GLN A 719 10.76 8.52 16.06
C GLN A 719 9.33 8.07 15.73
N ILE A 720 8.37 8.99 15.93
CA ILE A 720 6.97 8.84 15.50
C ILE A 720 6.69 9.70 14.25
N SER A 721 5.58 9.39 13.60
CA SER A 721 5.13 9.97 12.32
C SER A 721 4.60 11.39 12.47
N VAL A 722 4.02 11.73 13.62
CA VAL A 722 3.41 13.05 13.86
C VAL A 722 3.44 13.43 15.35
N GLY A 723 3.66 14.71 15.61
CA GLY A 723 3.51 15.29 16.95
C GLY A 723 4.53 14.79 17.98
N TRP A 724 4.15 14.93 19.25
CA TRP A 724 4.92 14.44 20.40
C TRP A 724 4.41 13.08 20.91
N MET A 725 3.09 12.91 20.82
CA MET A 725 2.35 11.70 21.09
C MET A 725 1.14 11.72 20.16
N HIS A 726 0.62 10.56 19.76
CA HIS A 726 -0.66 10.50 19.07
C HIS A 726 -1.46 9.24 19.41
N ALA A 727 -2.78 9.40 19.40
CA ALA A 727 -3.76 8.37 19.62
C ALA A 727 -3.70 7.26 18.55
N GLY A 728 -4.24 6.10 18.92
CA GLY A 728 -4.22 4.91 18.10
C GLY A 728 -4.30 3.63 18.94
N TYR A 729 -4.11 2.51 18.26
CA TYR A 729 -3.90 1.21 18.89
C TYR A 729 -2.66 0.56 18.25
N PRO A 730 -1.45 0.86 18.75
CA PRO A 730 -1.14 1.57 20.00
C PRO A 730 -1.18 3.11 19.91
N ILE A 731 -1.20 3.77 21.08
CA ILE A 731 -0.76 5.15 21.24
C ILE A 731 0.76 5.17 21.09
N MET A 732 1.30 6.07 20.27
CA MET A 732 2.74 6.19 20.03
C MET A 732 3.27 7.46 20.70
N CYS A 733 4.43 7.38 21.36
CA CYS A 733 5.09 8.50 22.04
C CYS A 733 6.60 8.51 21.80
N HIS A 734 7.25 9.67 21.92
CA HIS A 734 8.73 9.72 21.90
C HIS A 734 9.35 9.09 23.16
N LEU A 735 10.59 8.57 23.05
CA LEU A 735 11.34 7.99 24.15
C LEU A 735 11.45 8.89 25.40
N GLU A 736 11.45 10.21 25.21
CA GLU A 736 11.47 11.21 26.29
C GLU A 736 10.26 11.12 27.23
N SER A 737 9.13 10.62 26.72
CA SER A 737 7.91 10.41 27.52
C SER A 737 8.00 9.19 28.44
N VAL A 738 8.97 8.29 28.28
CA VAL A 738 9.02 7.03 29.06
C VAL A 738 8.98 7.26 30.57
N GLN A 739 9.69 8.28 31.08
CA GLN A 739 9.69 8.58 32.52
C GLN A 739 8.31 9.00 33.04
N GLU A 740 7.51 9.67 32.21
CA GLU A 740 6.13 10.06 32.57
C GLU A 740 5.20 8.84 32.63
N LEU A 741 5.54 7.75 31.94
CA LEU A 741 4.76 6.52 31.92
C LEU A 741 5.08 5.57 33.08
N ILE A 742 6.35 5.49 33.48
CA ILE A 742 6.83 4.44 34.40
C ILE A 742 7.22 4.92 35.81
N ASN A 743 7.10 6.21 36.10
CA ASN A 743 7.48 6.77 37.39
C ASN A 743 6.24 7.20 38.19
N GLU A 744 5.77 6.35 39.09
CA GLU A 744 4.57 6.61 39.91
C GLU A 744 4.66 7.95 40.67
N LYS A 745 5.81 8.25 41.27
CA LYS A 745 6.03 9.50 42.01
C LYS A 745 5.89 10.71 41.09
N LEU A 746 6.42 10.63 39.88
CA LEU A 746 6.30 11.70 38.88
C LEU A 746 4.83 11.89 38.47
N ILE A 747 4.12 10.79 38.19
CA ILE A 747 2.69 10.82 37.84
C ILE A 747 1.86 11.53 38.93
N ARG A 748 2.05 11.15 40.19
CA ARG A 748 1.31 11.74 41.32
C ARG A 748 1.66 13.21 41.57
N THR A 749 2.90 13.64 41.28
CA THR A 749 3.36 15.00 41.61
C THR A 749 3.23 16.00 40.46
N LYS A 750 3.39 15.56 39.21
CA LYS A 750 3.37 16.41 38.02
C LYS A 750 2.13 16.20 37.15
N GLY A 751 1.42 15.09 37.31
CA GLY A 751 0.31 14.72 36.45
C GLY A 751 0.73 13.89 35.24
N LEU A 752 -0.26 13.54 34.42
CA LEU A 752 -0.16 12.62 33.30
C LEU A 752 -0.92 13.15 32.08
N TRP A 753 -0.72 14.43 31.74
CA TRP A 753 -1.56 15.10 30.75
C TRP A 753 -1.46 14.47 29.35
N GLY A 754 -0.24 14.25 28.82
CA GLY A 754 -0.04 13.71 27.47
C GLY A 754 -0.67 12.33 27.26
N PRO A 755 -0.30 11.31 28.05
CA PRO A 755 -0.89 9.97 27.91
C PRO A 755 -2.41 9.94 28.10
N VAL A 756 -2.94 10.70 29.07
CA VAL A 756 -4.40 10.75 29.28
C VAL A 756 -5.11 11.52 28.16
N HIS A 757 -4.45 12.50 27.53
CA HIS A 757 -4.99 13.19 26.36
C HIS A 757 -5.24 12.19 25.23
N GLU A 758 -4.24 11.37 24.89
CA GLU A 758 -4.40 10.36 23.83
C GLU A 758 -5.35 9.22 24.21
N LEU A 759 -5.41 8.82 25.47
CA LEU A 759 -6.45 7.91 25.95
C LEU A 759 -7.85 8.52 25.80
N GLY A 760 -8.00 9.81 26.11
CA GLY A 760 -9.25 10.56 25.90
C GLY A 760 -9.63 10.66 24.43
N ARG A 761 -8.65 10.81 23.52
CA ARG A 761 -8.86 10.75 22.06
C ARG A 761 -9.45 9.41 21.63
N ASN A 762 -8.95 8.30 22.21
CA ASN A 762 -9.51 6.97 21.99
C ASN A 762 -10.94 6.79 22.56
N GLN A 763 -11.41 7.69 23.43
CA GLN A 763 -12.79 7.68 23.98
C GLN A 763 -13.76 8.62 23.25
N GLN A 764 -13.26 9.53 22.40
CA GLN A 764 -14.12 10.41 21.60
C GLN A 764 -14.99 9.59 20.63
N ARG A 765 -16.21 10.09 20.37
CA ARG A 765 -17.17 9.46 19.47
C ARG A 765 -17.75 10.50 18.51
N GLN A 766 -17.90 10.11 17.24
CA GLN A 766 -18.35 11.02 16.18
C GLN A 766 -19.72 11.65 16.48
N GLU A 767 -20.55 10.95 17.24
CA GLU A 767 -21.91 11.30 17.60
C GLU A 767 -22.01 12.54 18.50
N TRP A 768 -20.96 12.86 19.25
CA TRP A 768 -20.91 14.05 20.13
C TRP A 768 -19.71 14.96 19.87
N GLU A 769 -18.88 14.64 18.87
CA GLU A 769 -17.84 15.53 18.38
C GLU A 769 -18.38 16.48 17.31
N PHE A 770 -17.89 17.73 17.31
CA PHE A 770 -18.21 18.76 16.33
C PHE A 770 -16.90 19.27 15.67
N PRO A 771 -16.30 18.49 14.75
CA PRO A 771 -15.05 18.88 14.08
C PRO A 771 -15.21 20.17 13.26
N PRO A 772 -14.15 20.97 13.10
CA PRO A 772 -12.79 20.75 13.63
C PRO A 772 -12.62 21.25 15.08
N HIS A 773 -13.63 21.85 15.69
CA HIS A 773 -13.46 22.65 16.90
C HIS A 773 -13.25 21.82 18.17
N THR A 774 -13.96 20.70 18.32
CA THR A 774 -13.90 19.87 19.54
C THR A 774 -12.83 18.79 19.50
N THR A 775 -12.25 18.51 18.33
CA THR A 775 -11.36 17.38 18.08
C THR A 775 -10.20 17.31 19.06
N GLU A 776 -9.53 18.43 19.35
CA GLU A 776 -8.46 18.53 20.36
C GLU A 776 -8.93 19.05 21.73
N ALA A 777 -10.24 19.29 21.90
CA ALA A 777 -10.82 19.90 23.08
C ALA A 777 -11.38 18.88 24.06
N THR A 778 -12.38 18.09 23.62
CA THR A 778 -13.17 17.20 24.49
C THR A 778 -12.37 16.03 25.04
N CYS A 779 -11.33 15.56 24.33
CA CYS A 779 -10.36 14.60 24.86
C CYS A 779 -9.73 15.07 26.19
N ASN A 780 -9.59 16.38 26.41
CA ASN A 780 -9.06 16.92 27.66
C ASN A 780 -10.04 16.83 28.84
N LEU A 781 -11.32 16.48 28.63
CA LEU A 781 -12.23 16.16 29.74
C LEU A 781 -11.70 14.98 30.54
N TRP A 782 -11.15 13.97 29.87
CA TRP A 782 -10.46 12.84 30.51
C TRP A 782 -9.22 13.29 31.27
N CYS A 783 -8.45 14.22 30.71
CA CYS A 783 -7.28 14.79 31.39
C CYS A 783 -7.71 15.40 32.73
N VAL A 784 -8.70 16.31 32.71
CA VAL A 784 -9.16 16.96 33.94
C VAL A 784 -9.75 15.94 34.91
N TYR A 785 -10.60 15.02 34.43
CA TYR A 785 -11.24 14.01 35.27
C TYR A 785 -10.23 13.13 36.01
N VAL A 786 -9.24 12.57 35.30
CA VAL A 786 -8.20 11.72 35.91
C VAL A 786 -7.36 12.51 36.91
N HIS A 787 -6.98 13.75 36.58
CA HIS A 787 -6.18 14.56 37.49
C HIS A 787 -6.93 14.86 38.80
N GLU A 788 -8.22 15.18 38.72
CA GLU A 788 -9.02 15.48 39.90
C GLU A 788 -9.37 14.24 40.73
N THR A 789 -9.80 13.16 40.06
CA THR A 789 -10.44 12.02 40.75
C THR A 789 -9.47 10.91 41.13
N VAL A 790 -8.35 10.77 40.41
CA VAL A 790 -7.34 9.74 40.65
C VAL A 790 -6.06 10.35 41.25
N LEU A 791 -5.54 11.42 40.62
CA LEU A 791 -4.25 11.99 41.02
C LEU A 791 -4.36 13.00 42.17
N GLY A 792 -5.57 13.48 42.49
CA GLY A 792 -5.78 14.53 43.49
C GLY A 792 -5.17 15.89 43.11
N ILE A 793 -4.89 16.11 41.83
CA ILE A 793 -4.35 17.36 41.29
C ILE A 793 -5.53 18.24 40.87
N PRO A 794 -5.76 19.40 41.50
CA PRO A 794 -6.82 20.31 41.09
C PRO A 794 -6.62 20.77 39.65
N ARG A 795 -7.69 20.84 38.86
CA ARG A 795 -7.65 21.24 37.44
C ARG A 795 -6.79 22.48 37.15
N GLY A 796 -6.89 23.49 38.03
CA GLY A 796 -6.21 24.78 37.88
C GLY A 796 -4.69 24.68 38.03
N ARG A 797 -4.17 23.50 38.37
CA ARG A 797 -2.75 23.15 38.43
C ARG A 797 -2.37 21.99 37.51
N ALA A 798 -3.34 21.31 36.90
CA ALA A 798 -3.11 20.15 36.02
C ALA A 798 -2.45 20.54 34.68
N ASN A 799 -2.75 21.75 34.18
CA ASN A 799 -2.11 22.31 32.99
C ASN A 799 -2.08 23.85 33.07
N ILE A 800 -1.04 24.49 32.53
CA ILE A 800 -0.94 25.97 32.45
C ILE A 800 -2.15 26.58 31.75
N ALA A 801 -2.69 25.91 30.74
CA ALA A 801 -3.87 26.39 30.03
C ALA A 801 -5.14 26.41 30.91
N LEU A 802 -5.13 25.74 32.06
CA LEU A 802 -6.25 25.70 33.00
C LEU A 802 -6.08 26.63 34.21
N TRP A 803 -4.96 27.37 34.29
CA TRP A 803 -4.76 28.35 35.36
C TRP A 803 -5.89 29.40 35.33
N PRO A 804 -6.54 29.71 36.46
CA PRO A 804 -7.68 30.63 36.50
C PRO A 804 -7.48 31.96 35.73
N PRO A 805 -6.36 32.70 35.88
CA PRO A 805 -6.17 33.95 35.13
C PRO A 805 -6.01 33.72 33.61
N VAL A 806 -5.47 32.57 33.20
CA VAL A 806 -5.32 32.21 31.78
C VAL A 806 -6.69 31.92 31.17
N ARG A 807 -7.55 31.20 31.89
CA ARG A 807 -8.92 30.89 31.47
C ARG A 807 -9.79 32.14 31.39
N GLU A 808 -9.76 32.98 32.41
CA GLU A 808 -10.50 34.26 32.41
C GLU A 808 -10.09 35.13 31.22
N LYS A 809 -8.78 35.28 31.00
CA LYS A 809 -8.25 36.02 29.85
C LYS A 809 -8.70 35.43 28.52
N ARG A 810 -8.74 34.11 28.39
CA ARG A 810 -9.22 33.41 27.18
C ARG A 810 -10.68 33.74 26.87
N VAL A 811 -11.56 33.66 27.87
CA VAL A 811 -12.99 34.00 27.71
C VAL A 811 -13.14 35.47 27.30
N ARG A 812 -12.44 36.40 27.97
CA ARG A 812 -12.49 37.84 27.63
C ARG A 812 -12.01 38.12 26.20
N ILE A 813 -10.91 37.48 25.75
CA ILE A 813 -10.41 37.63 24.38
C ILE A 813 -11.41 37.09 23.36
N TYR A 814 -12.02 35.93 23.63
CA TYR A 814 -13.03 35.34 22.75
C TYR A 814 -14.21 36.29 22.57
N LEU A 815 -14.78 36.76 23.68
CA LEU A 815 -15.91 37.67 23.67
C LEU A 815 -15.56 39.02 23.00
N GLY A 816 -14.37 39.56 23.25
CA GLY A 816 -13.91 40.81 22.64
C GLY A 816 -13.74 40.76 21.11
N LYS A 817 -13.68 39.58 20.50
CA LYS A 817 -13.64 39.39 19.04
C LYS A 817 -15.04 39.28 18.40
N GLY A 818 -16.10 39.31 19.21
CA GLY A 818 -17.44 38.90 18.79
C GLY A 818 -17.60 37.38 18.89
N PRO A 819 -18.52 36.87 19.74
CA PRO A 819 -18.76 35.44 19.88
C PRO A 819 -19.09 34.78 18.54
N ASN A 820 -18.23 33.85 18.11
CA ASN A 820 -18.41 33.08 16.89
C ASN A 820 -17.68 31.74 17.02
N VAL A 821 -18.33 30.62 16.70
CA VAL A 821 -17.72 29.28 16.77
C VAL A 821 -16.49 29.17 15.86
N LYS A 822 -16.42 29.93 14.76
CA LYS A 822 -15.22 30.00 13.89
C LYS A 822 -13.96 30.48 14.62
N ASN A 823 -14.12 31.20 15.73
CA ASN A 823 -13.01 31.70 16.56
C ASN A 823 -12.56 30.69 17.64
N TRP A 824 -13.17 29.51 17.71
CA TRP A 824 -12.81 28.48 18.68
C TRP A 824 -11.47 27.83 18.32
N ASN A 825 -10.55 27.81 19.28
CA ASN A 825 -9.48 26.83 19.35
C ASN A 825 -9.81 25.76 20.40
N ALA A 826 -9.00 24.70 20.47
CA ALA A 826 -9.18 23.58 21.39
C ALA A 826 -9.48 24.01 22.84
N TRP A 827 -8.70 24.95 23.37
CA TRP A 827 -8.86 25.43 24.75
C TRP A 827 -10.11 26.28 24.95
N THR A 828 -10.51 27.07 23.95
CA THR A 828 -11.73 27.89 24.00
C THR A 828 -12.97 27.01 23.94
N ALA A 829 -12.96 26.01 23.07
CA ALA A 829 -14.01 24.99 23.02
C ALA A 829 -14.12 24.25 24.35
N LEU A 830 -13.00 23.83 24.94
CA LEU A 830 -12.96 23.15 26.23
C LEU A 830 -13.57 23.98 27.37
N GLU A 831 -13.44 25.31 27.37
CA GLU A 831 -14.04 26.18 28.41
C GLU A 831 -15.55 25.95 28.56
N THR A 832 -16.25 25.73 27.45
CA THR A 832 -17.70 25.53 27.45
C THR A 832 -18.08 24.32 28.30
N TYR A 833 -17.34 23.22 28.17
CA TYR A 833 -17.54 22.00 28.94
C TYR A 833 -17.03 22.14 30.38
N LEU A 834 -15.90 22.83 30.60
CA LEU A 834 -15.37 23.04 31.95
C LEU A 834 -16.31 23.87 32.81
N GLN A 835 -16.95 24.90 32.27
CA GLN A 835 -17.92 25.71 33.00
C GLN A 835 -19.18 24.90 33.38
N LEU A 836 -19.64 24.01 32.51
CA LEU A 836 -20.72 23.06 32.84
C LEU A 836 -20.29 22.10 33.94
N GLN A 837 -19.07 21.57 33.84
CA GLN A 837 -18.52 20.67 34.84
C GLN A 837 -18.35 21.38 36.20
N GLU A 838 -17.95 22.65 36.24
CA GLU A 838 -17.83 23.44 37.48
C GLU A 838 -19.16 23.65 38.16
N ALA A 839 -20.21 23.86 37.37
CA ALA A 839 -21.55 24.12 37.86
C ALA A 839 -22.29 22.85 38.31
N PHE A 840 -22.10 21.74 37.59
CA PHE A 840 -22.96 20.55 37.73
C PHE A 840 -22.20 19.26 38.08
N GLY A 841 -20.87 19.30 38.13
CA GLY A 841 -20.03 18.14 38.41
C GLY A 841 -19.89 17.17 37.23
N TRP A 842 -19.27 16.01 37.49
CA TRP A 842 -18.95 15.00 36.47
C TRP A 842 -20.09 14.03 36.16
N GLU A 843 -21.02 13.81 37.11
CA GLU A 843 -22.07 12.81 36.96
C GLU A 843 -23.03 13.09 35.77
N PRO A 844 -23.44 14.34 35.47
CA PRO A 844 -24.21 14.64 34.27
C PRO A 844 -23.51 14.26 32.96
N PHE A 845 -22.18 14.40 32.88
CA PHE A 845 -21.41 13.97 31.71
C PHE A 845 -21.44 12.45 31.53
N ILE A 846 -21.23 11.71 32.63
CA ILE A 846 -21.26 10.24 32.60
C ILE A 846 -22.64 9.73 32.14
N ARG A 847 -23.72 10.31 32.68
CA ARG A 847 -25.08 9.96 32.25
C ARG A 847 -25.33 10.33 30.79
N LEU A 848 -24.88 11.50 30.35
CA LEU A 848 -25.00 11.93 28.96
C LEU A 848 -24.29 10.97 28.00
N PHE A 849 -23.03 10.62 28.26
CA PHE A 849 -22.28 9.67 27.42
C PHE A 849 -22.90 8.26 27.45
N THR A 850 -23.46 7.83 28.58
CA THR A 850 -24.25 6.60 28.68
C THR A 850 -25.48 6.64 27.77
N GLU A 851 -26.20 7.77 27.76
CA GLU A 851 -27.38 7.95 26.93
C GLU A 851 -27.06 7.92 25.44
N TYR A 852 -26.01 8.63 25.01
CA TYR A 852 -25.52 8.56 23.63
C TYR A 852 -25.19 7.13 23.19
N ARG A 853 -24.58 6.31 24.06
CA ARG A 853 -24.28 4.89 23.75
C ARG A 853 -25.50 4.02 23.55
N ASN A 854 -26.62 4.38 24.17
CA ASN A 854 -27.86 3.61 24.10
C ASN A 854 -28.78 4.05 22.94
N GLN A 855 -28.44 5.13 22.25
CA GLN A 855 -29.20 5.63 21.11
C GLN A 855 -28.64 5.13 19.78
N THR A 856 -29.53 4.88 18.82
CA THR A 856 -29.19 4.35 17.48
C THR A 856 -29.42 5.34 16.34
N ASN A 857 -30.25 6.37 16.55
CA ASN A 857 -30.62 7.37 15.54
C ASN A 857 -30.08 8.75 15.95
N LEU A 858 -28.76 8.93 15.79
CA LEU A 858 -28.06 10.15 16.19
C LEU A 858 -27.74 11.01 14.95
N PRO A 859 -27.80 12.35 15.07
CA PRO A 859 -27.50 13.27 13.97
C PRO A 859 -26.03 13.17 13.52
N THR A 860 -25.80 13.43 12.24
CA THR A 860 -24.45 13.35 11.63
C THR A 860 -23.84 14.72 11.36
N ASP A 861 -24.65 15.76 11.12
CA ASP A 861 -24.19 17.13 10.96
C ASP A 861 -23.95 17.83 12.31
N ASN A 862 -23.08 18.84 12.32
CA ASN A 862 -22.68 19.50 13.56
C ASN A 862 -23.80 20.32 14.21
N VAL A 863 -24.70 20.93 13.43
CA VAL A 863 -25.73 21.83 13.98
C VAL A 863 -26.73 21.02 14.80
N ASP A 864 -27.20 19.91 14.24
CA ASP A 864 -28.15 19.04 14.93
C ASP A 864 -27.50 18.33 16.12
N LYS A 865 -26.22 17.93 16.01
CA LYS A 865 -25.46 17.39 17.16
C LYS A 865 -25.32 18.38 18.31
N MET A 866 -24.99 19.64 18.02
CA MET A 866 -24.88 20.69 19.04
C MET A 866 -26.23 20.92 19.73
N ASN A 867 -27.32 20.96 18.96
CA ASN A 867 -28.67 21.11 19.48
C ASN A 867 -29.11 19.92 20.33
N LEU A 868 -28.80 18.69 19.89
CA LEU A 868 -29.04 17.48 20.66
C LEU A 868 -28.26 17.48 21.99
N TRP A 869 -26.99 17.88 21.97
CA TRP A 869 -26.16 18.01 23.18
C TRP A 869 -26.79 18.98 24.18
N VAL A 870 -27.21 20.17 23.73
CA VAL A 870 -27.86 21.17 24.59
C VAL A 870 -29.13 20.60 25.22
N LYS A 871 -29.96 19.94 24.41
CA LYS A 871 -31.22 19.34 24.87
C LYS A 871 -30.97 18.26 25.92
N MET A 872 -30.12 17.28 25.61
CA MET A 872 -29.82 16.16 26.49
C MET A 872 -29.17 16.66 27.80
N PHE A 873 -28.15 17.52 27.72
CA PHE A 873 -27.47 18.02 28.93
C PHE A 873 -28.44 18.85 29.80
N SER A 874 -29.29 19.69 29.20
CA SER A 874 -30.32 20.45 29.92
C SER A 874 -31.28 19.56 30.70
N HIS A 875 -31.71 18.44 30.11
CA HIS A 875 -32.51 17.44 30.81
C HIS A 875 -31.71 16.73 31.92
N GLN A 876 -30.43 16.42 31.70
CA GLN A 876 -29.58 15.78 32.72
C GLN A 876 -29.39 16.63 33.98
N VAL A 877 -29.42 17.96 33.85
CA VAL A 877 -29.26 18.90 34.99
C VAL A 877 -30.55 19.61 35.42
N GLN A 878 -31.67 19.35 34.73
CA GLN A 878 -32.97 19.98 34.98
C GLN A 878 -32.92 21.52 34.97
N LYS A 879 -32.16 22.09 34.02
CA LYS A 879 -32.03 23.54 33.80
C LYS A 879 -32.12 23.86 32.31
N ASN A 880 -32.69 25.01 31.97
CA ASN A 880 -32.60 25.52 30.62
C ASN A 880 -31.19 26.10 30.37
N LEU A 881 -30.38 25.41 29.58
CA LEU A 881 -29.02 25.82 29.23
C LEU A 881 -28.93 26.55 27.88
N ALA A 882 -30.04 26.73 27.14
CA ALA A 882 -30.00 27.41 25.84
C ALA A 882 -29.31 28.79 25.91
N PRO A 883 -29.59 29.68 26.89
CA PRO A 883 -28.90 30.98 26.99
C PRO A 883 -27.39 30.87 27.23
N PHE A 884 -26.92 29.80 27.88
CA PHE A 884 -25.48 29.57 28.09
C PHE A 884 -24.77 29.24 26.78
N PHE A 885 -25.34 28.32 26.00
CA PHE A 885 -24.75 27.91 24.73
C PHE A 885 -24.87 29.00 23.66
N GLU A 886 -25.95 29.79 23.66
CA GLU A 886 -26.08 30.99 22.82
C GLU A 886 -24.98 32.01 23.10
N ALA A 887 -24.61 32.24 24.37
CA ALA A 887 -23.49 33.12 24.74
C ALA A 887 -22.12 32.62 24.23
N TRP A 888 -22.02 31.31 23.99
CA TRP A 888 -20.88 30.65 23.35
C TRP A 888 -21.02 30.52 21.83
N ALA A 889 -22.00 31.22 21.24
CA ALA A 889 -22.33 31.27 19.82
C ALA A 889 -22.77 29.93 19.19
N TRP A 890 -23.29 29.00 19.99
CA TRP A 890 -23.88 27.78 19.45
C TRP A 890 -25.15 28.13 18.63
N PRO A 891 -25.37 27.52 17.45
CA PRO A 891 -26.53 27.78 16.62
C PRO A 891 -27.76 27.06 17.18
N ILE A 892 -28.28 27.53 18.32
CA ILE A 892 -29.45 26.93 18.97
C ILE A 892 -30.69 27.17 18.11
N GLN A 893 -31.32 26.07 17.69
CA GLN A 893 -32.56 26.10 16.93
C GLN A 893 -33.72 26.56 17.82
N LYS A 894 -34.64 27.33 17.23
CA LYS A 894 -35.77 27.91 17.97
C LYS A 894 -36.65 26.83 18.60
N GLU A 895 -36.80 25.71 17.91
CA GLU A 895 -37.56 24.54 18.35
C GLU A 895 -36.95 23.94 19.62
N VAL A 896 -35.61 23.85 19.69
CA VAL A 896 -34.89 23.35 20.87
C VAL A 896 -35.03 24.33 22.04
N ALA A 897 -34.79 25.62 21.82
CA ALA A 897 -34.96 26.65 22.85
C ALA A 897 -36.39 26.65 23.42
N THR A 898 -37.41 26.53 22.56
CA THR A 898 -38.82 26.44 22.95
C THR A 898 -39.10 25.16 23.75
N SER A 899 -38.53 24.03 23.33
CA SER A 899 -38.70 22.74 24.02
C SER A 899 -38.11 22.72 25.43
N LEU A 900 -37.14 23.58 25.73
CA LEU A 900 -36.48 23.68 27.03
C LEU A 900 -37.06 24.80 27.91
N ALA A 901 -37.97 25.63 27.39
CA ALA A 901 -38.49 26.80 28.10
C ALA A 901 -39.26 26.48 29.39
N TYR A 902 -39.76 25.24 29.53
CA TYR A 902 -40.43 24.78 30.75
C TYR A 902 -39.45 24.49 31.90
N LEU A 903 -38.16 24.31 31.61
CA LEU A 903 -37.12 24.12 32.62
C LEU A 903 -36.70 25.47 33.21
N PRO A 904 -36.37 25.53 34.52
CA PRO A 904 -35.89 26.75 35.13
C PRO A 904 -34.56 27.19 34.52
N GLU A 905 -34.44 28.49 34.24
CA GLU A 905 -33.20 29.07 33.72
C GLU A 905 -32.02 28.87 34.69
N TRP A 906 -30.84 28.61 34.15
CA TRP A 906 -29.59 28.57 34.93
C TRP A 906 -29.15 29.99 35.31
N LYS A 907 -29.47 30.42 36.54
CA LYS A 907 -29.19 31.78 37.04
C LYS A 907 -27.70 32.03 37.27
N GLU A 908 -26.96 31.00 37.65
CA GLU A 908 -25.52 31.05 37.93
C GLU A 908 -24.67 30.92 36.67
N ASN A 909 -25.26 31.12 35.48
CA ASN A 909 -24.56 31.14 34.21
C ASN A 909 -23.44 32.20 34.22
N ILE A 910 -22.20 31.76 34.34
CA ILE A 910 -21.01 32.60 34.44
C ILE A 910 -20.79 33.50 33.20
N MET A 911 -21.31 33.10 32.04
CA MET A 911 -21.21 33.91 30.82
C MET A 911 -22.00 35.22 30.93
N LYS A 912 -23.08 35.24 31.71
CA LYS A 912 -23.80 36.50 32.00
C LYS A 912 -22.90 37.50 32.73
N LEU A 913 -22.06 37.04 33.66
CA LEU A 913 -21.13 37.91 34.39
C LEU A 913 -20.04 38.48 33.46
N TYR A 914 -19.54 37.67 32.52
CA TYR A 914 -18.58 38.15 31.53
C TYR A 914 -19.20 39.16 30.56
N LEU A 915 -20.43 38.93 30.10
CA LEU A 915 -21.14 39.85 29.21
C LEU A 915 -21.50 41.18 29.91
N LEU A 916 -21.86 41.14 31.19
CA LEU A 916 -22.14 42.32 32.01
C LEU A 916 -20.89 43.18 32.30
N THR A 917 -19.69 42.60 32.23
CA THR A 917 -18.41 43.32 32.44
C THR A 917 -17.75 43.79 31.14
N GLN A 918 -18.41 43.61 29.99
CA GLN A 918 -17.99 44.15 28.69
C GLN A 918 -18.79 45.36 28.23
N MET A 919 -19.98 45.55 28.81
CA MET A 919 -20.70 46.84 28.81
C MET A 919 -20.01 47.79 29.79
#